data_AF-A0A5N0THN3-F1
#
_entry.id   AF-A0A5N0THN3-F1
#
_cell.length_a   1.000
_cell.length_b   1.000
_cell.length_c   1.000
_cell.angle_alpha   90.00
_cell.angle_beta   90.00
_cell.angle_gamma   90.00
#
_symmetry.space_group_name_H-M   'P 1'
#
loop_
_entity.id
_entity.type
_entity.pdbx_description
1 polymer ?
#
loop_
_entity_poly.entity_id
_entity_poly.type
_entity_poly.pdbx_seq_one_letter_code
_entity_poly.pdbx_strand_id
1 'polypeptide(L)'
;MSLGLLPGQLVPWAAGYFLFSAVLGGRSLAWVNRNLGYGFFFGAVMVFGAVLVSHQLAGGLAYWSALALLLVVTALAFAMSRLSPAAPSGGPDPVAAAPGRLGRVMTRVLLAVATIHIALSALEIITLPMFPWDAWTVWGFRAKAWFLNGELFDFVDMGRWLSAEVPAAYTQPALSYPLLPSIIPLWAAMSMGQWHDAMVNTPVILCGLAIVLAMHGQVRSMGVAAPVAALGLLVLVSTPIFAAHMSLGGYADIWLAGFAGLGFVALMVGVLRSDRSQLALGLVMLLMGLLVKAEGLVWLCAGFVFLAVALSSSRRLWWVLVGLLATVLVLLWWQPGIIELPIVGTIGIAENTLHVPLKGAIPIARHDVGAAYVQNTLVRDNWHLAWPSLLVLALLAVLSRRVSAPVRRVVFAFFGVVIVTQVLIFGFTSQGEWAADYTAINRLPLQVYPAVVFAAMLLIQELVPDASAGNPLAGQRLRVTGLYAGALLLSVAVLLGGIWLATPGDARAPGIEPFSDMQFVMGEGHREGDAYVIDRYQDGVALLTSGPIEIDAGTSDLLRLDVSFADGIIDPDDAPAFFWRLQAQPGEVSRITLLDHDELVDLGSSEDWSGTVTEVGFLFLESAGAEASVRKAVIEEKGVDSAMALLAEEWFGYEPWTQRSAHSLAGGAESQRLALPTLVAAWLLVVVLLALWLGPRGQRINVILLAMLVAWFMLDARWLVNRVQRMALSVAALSQPVENRMSETELGRLDPWLSEVAEKLPSGEAARILVLYDRNQPKYFAWRSKYQLLPHNAAVYWQMPTPDQASRLDYILVVGDFVDLPAEQVDLRRRVEALSIPPEIVGSLSLVNIDADGMLFAVNQNAEVDR
;
A
#
# COMPACT_ATOMS: atom_id res chain seq x y z
N MET A 1 16.62 -19.76 -9.22
CA MET A 1 17.40 -18.95 -8.25
C MET A 1 18.88 -19.11 -8.56
N SER A 2 19.62 -18.01 -8.67
CA SER A 2 21.09 -18.07 -8.74
C SER A 2 21.69 -18.44 -7.38
N LEU A 3 22.82 -19.14 -7.38
CA LEU A 3 23.47 -19.63 -6.16
C LEU A 3 23.97 -18.51 -5.23
N GLY A 4 24.11 -17.27 -5.74
CA GLY A 4 24.62 -16.12 -4.99
C GLY A 4 23.58 -15.37 -4.15
N LEU A 5 22.28 -15.43 -4.48
CA LEU A 5 21.24 -14.67 -3.75
C LEU A 5 21.10 -15.13 -2.29
N LEU A 6 21.16 -16.44 -2.04
CA LEU A 6 21.07 -17.03 -0.70
C LEU A 6 22.21 -16.57 0.24
N PRO A 7 23.51 -16.74 -0.09
CA PRO A 7 24.59 -16.22 0.74
C PRO A 7 24.55 -14.68 0.82
N GLY A 8 24.18 -13.99 -0.26
CA GLY A 8 23.99 -12.54 -0.27
C GLY A 8 23.05 -12.04 0.83
N GLN A 9 21.93 -12.73 1.08
CA GLN A 9 20.99 -12.33 2.14
C GLN A 9 21.29 -12.96 3.52
N LEU A 10 21.82 -14.19 3.57
CA LEU A 10 22.08 -14.89 4.83
C LEU A 10 23.33 -14.39 5.56
N VAL A 11 24.40 -14.01 4.86
CA VAL A 11 25.64 -13.51 5.48
C VAL A 11 25.42 -12.23 6.30
N PRO A 12 24.85 -11.12 5.78
CA PRO A 12 24.63 -9.92 6.58
C PRO A 12 23.63 -10.15 7.73
N TRP A 13 22.64 -11.02 7.55
CA TRP A 13 21.72 -11.38 8.63
C TRP A 13 22.46 -12.14 9.76
N ALA A 14 23.34 -13.09 9.41
CA ALA A 14 24.18 -13.79 10.37
C ALA A 14 25.13 -12.82 11.11
N ALA A 15 25.71 -11.84 10.40
CA ALA A 15 26.57 -10.80 10.99
C ALA A 15 25.85 -10.05 12.12
N GLY A 16 24.64 -9.53 11.86
CA GLY A 16 23.84 -8.83 12.85
C GLY A 16 23.37 -9.74 13.99
N TYR A 17 22.96 -10.98 13.70
CA TYR A 17 22.57 -11.95 14.72
C TYR A 17 23.73 -12.27 15.70
N PHE A 18 24.94 -12.48 15.18
CA PHE A 18 26.10 -12.76 16.04
C PHE A 18 26.56 -11.54 16.82
N LEU A 19 26.45 -10.33 16.25
CA LEU A 19 26.73 -9.08 16.97
C LEU A 19 25.81 -8.94 18.19
N PHE A 20 24.50 -9.15 18.04
CA PHE A 20 23.58 -9.16 19.16
C PHE A 20 23.84 -10.30 20.14
N SER A 21 24.26 -11.47 19.65
CA SER A 21 24.61 -12.61 20.50
C SER A 21 25.86 -12.37 21.35
N ALA A 22 26.77 -11.50 20.90
CA ALA A 22 27.96 -11.09 21.65
C ALA A 22 27.65 -10.04 22.75
N VAL A 23 26.67 -9.17 22.54
CA VAL A 23 26.34 -8.05 23.45
C VAL A 23 25.23 -8.41 24.43
N LEU A 24 24.18 -9.08 23.98
CA LEU A 24 23.01 -9.43 24.78
C LEU A 24 23.07 -10.93 25.11
N GLY A 25 23.53 -11.30 26.29
CA GLY A 25 23.55 -12.71 26.72
C GLY A 25 22.13 -13.32 26.84
N GLY A 26 21.98 -14.58 26.42
CA GLY A 26 20.74 -15.35 26.56
C GLY A 26 20.72 -16.59 25.67
N ARG A 27 19.75 -17.50 25.93
CA ARG A 27 19.52 -18.74 25.14
C ARG A 27 18.04 -19.14 25.02
N SER A 28 17.11 -18.26 25.41
CA SER A 28 15.67 -18.52 25.30
C SER A 28 15.21 -18.39 23.84
N LEU A 29 14.13 -19.08 23.44
CA LEU A 29 13.57 -18.91 22.08
C LEU A 29 13.11 -17.46 21.83
N ALA A 30 12.64 -16.77 22.88
CA ALA A 30 12.31 -15.34 22.80
C ALA A 30 13.55 -14.48 22.48
N TRP A 31 14.67 -14.76 23.15
CA TRP A 31 15.96 -14.13 22.89
C TRP A 31 16.47 -14.42 21.46
N VAL A 32 16.37 -15.67 20.98
CA VAL A 32 16.79 -16.05 19.62
C VAL A 32 15.97 -15.27 18.58
N ASN A 33 14.63 -15.29 18.69
CA ASN A 33 13.77 -14.61 17.73
C ASN A 33 13.98 -13.08 17.77
N ARG A 34 14.19 -12.50 18.95
CA ARG A 34 14.58 -11.08 19.08
C ARG A 34 15.88 -10.80 18.33
N ASN A 35 16.94 -11.56 18.61
CA ASN A 35 18.26 -11.33 18.00
C ASN A 35 18.26 -11.59 16.49
N LEU A 36 17.46 -12.54 15.98
CA LEU A 36 17.24 -12.72 14.54
C LEU A 36 16.54 -11.48 13.94
N GLY A 37 15.45 -11.03 14.56
CA GLY A 37 14.68 -9.90 14.05
C GLY A 37 15.48 -8.58 14.00
N TYR A 38 16.06 -8.14 15.12
CA TYR A 38 16.90 -6.93 15.13
C TYR A 38 18.22 -7.13 14.35
N GLY A 39 18.77 -8.34 14.34
CA GLY A 39 19.98 -8.69 13.59
C GLY A 39 19.83 -8.49 12.08
N PHE A 40 18.65 -8.71 11.51
CA PHE A 40 18.37 -8.42 10.10
C PHE A 40 18.60 -6.94 9.76
N PHE A 41 18.02 -6.03 10.56
CA PHE A 41 18.12 -4.58 10.33
C PHE A 41 19.54 -4.06 10.49
N PHE A 42 20.28 -4.57 11.47
CA PHE A 42 21.70 -4.26 11.61
C PHE A 42 22.52 -4.83 10.44
N GLY A 43 22.19 -6.03 9.96
CA GLY A 43 22.75 -6.61 8.74
C GLY A 43 22.51 -5.74 7.50
N ALA A 44 21.31 -5.20 7.32
CA ALA A 44 20.99 -4.26 6.24
C ALA A 44 21.83 -2.98 6.29
N VAL A 45 22.07 -2.41 7.49
CA VAL A 45 22.98 -1.27 7.67
C VAL A 45 24.44 -1.66 7.43
N MET A 46 24.85 -2.89 7.76
CA MET A 46 26.18 -3.41 7.41
C MET A 46 26.35 -3.59 5.90
N VAL A 47 25.33 -4.04 5.16
CA VAL A 47 25.36 -4.08 3.68
C VAL A 47 25.58 -2.68 3.12
N PHE A 48 24.84 -1.68 3.62
CA PHE A 48 25.02 -0.29 3.23
C PHE A 48 26.46 0.20 3.45
N GLY A 49 27.03 -0.01 4.63
CA GLY A 49 28.42 0.34 4.91
C GLY A 49 29.42 -0.44 4.03
N ALA A 50 29.21 -1.74 3.83
CA ALA A 50 30.10 -2.60 3.04
C ALA A 50 30.10 -2.25 1.55
N VAL A 51 28.94 -1.90 0.97
CA VAL A 51 28.84 -1.46 -0.42
C VAL A 51 29.56 -0.12 -0.62
N LEU A 52 29.35 0.87 0.27
CA LEU A 52 30.04 2.16 0.17
C LEU A 52 31.55 2.05 0.37
N VAL A 53 32.02 1.27 1.36
CA VAL A 53 33.45 1.04 1.60
C VAL A 53 34.07 0.26 0.44
N SER A 54 33.39 -0.76 -0.08
CA SER A 54 33.83 -1.52 -1.26
C SER A 54 33.99 -0.62 -2.48
N HIS A 55 33.01 0.26 -2.74
CA HIS A 55 33.06 1.24 -3.84
C HIS A 55 34.30 2.14 -3.76
N GLN A 56 34.55 2.73 -2.59
CA GLN A 56 35.70 3.61 -2.36
C GLN A 56 37.06 2.89 -2.46
N LEU A 57 37.11 1.58 -2.19
CA LEU A 57 38.35 0.79 -2.28
C LEU A 57 38.60 0.17 -3.65
N ALA A 58 37.53 -0.14 -4.41
CA ALA A 58 37.60 -0.85 -5.69
C ALA A 58 37.43 0.07 -6.91
N GLY A 59 36.95 1.31 -6.73
CA GLY A 59 36.64 2.23 -7.83
C GLY A 59 35.39 1.85 -8.65
N GLY A 60 34.45 1.13 -8.04
CA GLY A 60 33.23 0.65 -8.70
C GLY A 60 32.47 -0.40 -7.87
N LEU A 61 31.39 -0.96 -8.41
CA LEU A 61 30.53 -1.94 -7.73
C LEU A 61 31.14 -3.35 -7.61
N ALA A 62 32.04 -3.54 -6.64
CA ALA A 62 32.66 -4.83 -6.37
C ALA A 62 31.87 -5.68 -5.34
N TYR A 63 31.02 -6.61 -5.82
CA TYR A 63 30.25 -7.54 -4.99
C TYR A 63 31.13 -8.40 -4.07
N TRP A 64 32.15 -9.06 -4.63
CA TRP A 64 33.01 -9.98 -3.86
C TRP A 64 33.79 -9.26 -2.75
N SER A 65 34.21 -8.01 -2.98
CA SER A 65 34.86 -7.18 -1.98
C SER A 65 33.91 -6.78 -0.84
N ALA A 66 32.67 -6.37 -1.16
CA ALA A 66 31.64 -6.08 -0.16
C ALA A 66 31.26 -7.35 0.64
N LEU A 67 31.10 -8.50 -0.03
CA LEU A 67 30.83 -9.78 0.62
C LEU A 67 31.99 -10.22 1.53
N ALA A 68 33.25 -10.03 1.12
CA ALA A 68 34.42 -10.34 1.93
C ALA A 68 34.45 -9.50 3.22
N LEU A 69 34.14 -8.20 3.13
CA LEU A 69 33.99 -7.34 4.31
C LEU A 69 32.89 -7.86 5.25
N LEU A 70 31.72 -8.22 4.72
CA LEU A 70 30.62 -8.79 5.50
C LEU A 70 30.99 -10.15 6.14
N LEU A 71 31.74 -11.00 5.45
CA LEU A 71 32.24 -12.28 5.99
C LEU A 71 33.24 -12.07 7.13
N VAL A 72 34.15 -11.09 7.00
CA VAL A 72 35.07 -10.71 8.09
C VAL A 72 34.30 -10.19 9.30
N VAL A 73 33.32 -9.29 9.11
CA VAL A 73 32.45 -8.79 10.18
C VAL A 73 31.66 -9.94 10.82
N THR A 74 31.14 -10.88 10.03
CA THR A 74 30.45 -12.07 10.53
C THR A 74 31.36 -12.95 11.38
N ALA A 75 32.59 -13.21 10.91
CA ALA A 75 33.56 -14.04 11.62
C ALA A 75 34.01 -13.40 12.94
N LEU A 76 34.25 -12.08 12.95
CA LEU A 76 34.59 -11.32 14.14
C LEU A 76 33.42 -11.30 15.14
N ALA A 77 32.19 -11.00 14.68
CA ALA A 77 31.00 -11.03 15.51
C ALA A 77 30.73 -12.43 16.09
N PHE A 78 30.93 -13.48 15.30
CA PHE A 78 30.86 -14.87 15.76
C PHE A 78 31.91 -15.17 16.84
N ALA A 79 33.18 -14.81 16.60
CA ALA A 79 34.25 -15.00 17.58
C ALA A 79 33.96 -14.25 18.89
N MET A 80 33.54 -12.98 18.81
CA MET A 80 33.08 -12.20 19.96
C MET A 80 31.93 -12.90 20.69
N SER A 81 30.93 -13.45 19.98
CA SER A 81 29.81 -14.18 20.59
C SER A 81 30.22 -15.47 21.33
N ARG A 82 31.39 -16.05 21.00
CA ARG A 82 31.97 -17.19 21.70
C ARG A 82 32.87 -16.79 22.88
N LEU A 83 33.48 -15.61 22.80
CA LEU A 83 34.41 -15.09 23.82
C LEU A 83 33.71 -14.24 24.89
N SER A 84 32.58 -13.63 24.58
CA SER A 84 31.75 -12.92 25.55
C SER A 84 31.35 -13.88 26.68
N PRO A 85 31.65 -13.53 27.95
CA PRO A 85 31.04 -14.21 29.08
C PRO A 85 29.53 -14.17 28.90
N ALA A 86 28.82 -15.24 29.28
CA ALA A 86 27.36 -15.23 29.28
C ALA A 86 26.91 -14.05 30.15
N ALA A 87 26.43 -12.98 29.52
CA ALA A 87 26.17 -11.73 30.22
C ALA A 87 25.20 -12.01 31.37
N PRO A 88 25.43 -11.46 32.57
CA PRO A 88 24.51 -11.64 33.69
C PRO A 88 23.15 -11.14 33.23
N SER A 89 22.21 -12.06 33.07
CA SER A 89 20.92 -11.73 32.47
C SER A 89 20.26 -10.67 33.35
N GLY A 90 19.90 -9.52 32.75
CA GLY A 90 18.79 -8.73 33.25
C GLY A 90 17.65 -9.71 33.55
N GLY A 91 17.14 -9.69 34.78
CA GLY A 91 16.58 -10.87 35.46
C GLY A 91 15.69 -11.74 34.57
N PRO A 92 15.77 -13.09 34.72
CA PRO A 92 15.31 -14.07 33.72
C PRO A 92 13.96 -13.70 33.13
N ASP A 93 13.84 -13.80 31.79
CA ASP A 93 12.61 -13.49 31.07
C ASP A 93 11.41 -14.11 31.80
N PRO A 94 10.32 -13.35 32.04
CA PRO A 94 9.22 -13.83 32.85
C PRO A 94 8.63 -15.06 32.18
N VAL A 95 8.77 -16.22 32.82
CA VAL A 95 8.28 -17.49 32.27
C VAL A 95 6.77 -17.47 32.36
N ALA A 96 6.13 -16.96 31.32
CA ALA A 96 4.68 -17.02 31.16
C ALA A 96 4.22 -18.47 31.38
N ALA A 97 3.17 -18.65 32.19
CA ALA A 97 2.65 -19.97 32.52
C ALA A 97 2.41 -20.82 31.26
N ALA A 98 2.79 -22.09 31.31
CA ALA A 98 2.66 -22.98 30.17
C ALA A 98 1.18 -23.04 29.72
N PRO A 99 0.86 -22.74 28.45
CA PRO A 99 -0.52 -22.75 28.00
C PRO A 99 -1.13 -24.15 28.13
N GLY A 100 -2.36 -24.20 28.63
CA GLY A 100 -3.15 -25.44 28.66
C GLY A 100 -3.39 -26.03 27.26
N ARG A 101 -3.97 -27.24 27.19
CA ARG A 101 -4.16 -27.96 25.91
C ARG A 101 -4.82 -27.10 24.84
N LEU A 102 -5.91 -26.38 25.18
CA LEU A 102 -6.60 -25.47 24.27
C LEU A 102 -5.71 -24.31 23.82
N GLY A 103 -5.01 -23.64 24.75
CA GLY A 103 -4.08 -22.55 24.43
C GLY A 103 -2.96 -22.98 23.48
N ARG A 104 -2.44 -24.21 23.61
CA ARG A 104 -1.46 -24.77 22.66
C ARG A 104 -2.04 -25.00 21.27
N VAL A 105 -3.28 -25.47 21.18
CA VAL A 105 -3.99 -25.63 19.89
C VAL A 105 -4.22 -24.26 19.25
N MET A 106 -4.78 -23.29 19.99
CA MET A 106 -4.98 -21.92 19.52
C MET A 106 -3.68 -21.28 19.03
N THR A 107 -2.58 -21.40 19.81
CA THR A 107 -1.26 -20.89 19.40
C THR A 107 -0.81 -21.48 18.06
N ARG A 108 -0.99 -22.79 17.86
CA ARG A 108 -0.62 -23.46 16.59
C ARG A 108 -1.49 -23.01 15.42
N VAL A 109 -2.81 -22.88 15.62
CA VAL A 109 -3.73 -22.42 14.57
C VAL A 109 -3.41 -20.97 14.17
N LEU A 110 -3.25 -20.07 15.15
CA LEU A 110 -2.90 -18.66 14.90
C LEU A 110 -1.56 -18.52 14.15
N LEU A 111 -0.55 -19.30 14.54
CA LEU A 111 0.74 -19.31 13.83
C LEU A 111 0.64 -19.95 12.43
N ALA A 112 -0.22 -20.95 12.23
CA ALA A 112 -0.44 -21.53 10.91
C ALA A 112 -1.10 -20.53 9.96
N VAL A 113 -2.15 -19.82 10.41
CA VAL A 113 -2.77 -18.74 9.61
C VAL A 113 -1.76 -17.62 9.34
N ALA A 114 -1.04 -17.14 10.34
CA ALA A 114 0.02 -16.13 10.13
C ALA A 114 1.09 -16.59 9.12
N THR A 115 1.44 -17.89 9.13
CA THR A 115 2.37 -18.48 8.15
C THR A 115 1.76 -18.49 6.73
N ILE A 116 0.46 -18.74 6.58
CA ILE A 116 -0.23 -18.64 5.29
C ILE A 116 -0.17 -17.22 4.73
N HIS A 117 -0.42 -16.18 5.53
CA HIS A 117 -0.32 -14.78 5.08
C HIS A 117 1.10 -14.40 4.65
N ILE A 118 2.12 -14.85 5.40
CA ILE A 118 3.53 -14.64 5.03
C ILE A 118 3.87 -15.41 3.74
N ALA A 119 3.39 -16.66 3.58
CA ALA A 119 3.64 -17.47 2.39
C ALA A 119 3.00 -16.88 1.14
N LEU A 120 1.76 -16.37 1.23
CA LEU A 120 1.10 -15.66 0.13
C LEU A 120 1.91 -14.40 -0.28
N SER A 121 2.41 -13.60 0.68
CA SER A 121 3.25 -12.44 0.35
C SER A 121 4.59 -12.85 -0.23
N ALA A 122 5.17 -13.95 0.25
CA ALA A 122 6.41 -14.50 -0.30
C ALA A 122 6.23 -14.95 -1.76
N LEU A 123 5.08 -15.54 -2.11
CA LEU A 123 4.72 -15.90 -3.48
C LEU A 123 4.57 -14.65 -4.35
N GLU A 124 3.78 -13.66 -3.92
CA GLU A 124 3.58 -12.40 -4.66
C GLU A 124 4.91 -11.67 -4.95
N ILE A 125 5.81 -11.57 -3.97
CA ILE A 125 7.16 -10.97 -4.12
C ILE A 125 8.03 -11.69 -5.15
N ILE A 126 7.88 -13.01 -5.34
CA ILE A 126 8.69 -13.77 -6.30
C ILE A 126 8.05 -13.91 -7.68
N THR A 127 6.73 -13.71 -7.79
CA THR A 127 6.00 -13.75 -9.06
C THR A 127 5.99 -12.39 -9.75
N LEU A 128 5.68 -11.32 -9.01
CA LEU A 128 5.35 -10.00 -9.54
C LEU A 128 6.61 -9.15 -9.85
N PRO A 129 6.66 -8.42 -10.98
CA PRO A 129 7.67 -7.40 -11.24
C PRO A 129 7.59 -6.24 -10.25
N MET A 130 8.54 -5.30 -10.34
CA MET A 130 8.55 -4.11 -9.48
C MET A 130 7.38 -3.18 -9.86
N PHE A 131 6.25 -3.40 -9.19
CA PHE A 131 4.96 -2.78 -9.51
C PHE A 131 4.79 -1.33 -9.07
N PRO A 132 5.10 -0.94 -7.81
CA PRO A 132 4.52 0.29 -7.30
C PRO A 132 5.30 1.55 -7.65
N TRP A 133 4.57 2.65 -7.85
CA TRP A 133 5.08 3.98 -8.20
C TRP A 133 6.43 4.36 -7.57
N ASP A 134 6.50 4.55 -6.25
CA ASP A 134 7.75 4.99 -5.60
C ASP A 134 8.87 3.95 -5.72
N ALA A 135 8.54 2.66 -5.85
CA ALA A 135 9.53 1.60 -5.98
C ALA A 135 10.34 1.80 -7.27
N TRP A 136 9.69 1.84 -8.43
CA TRP A 136 10.39 1.92 -9.70
C TRP A 136 10.67 3.37 -10.16
N THR A 137 10.09 4.42 -9.56
CA THR A 137 10.46 5.83 -9.84
C THR A 137 11.61 6.36 -8.99
N VAL A 138 11.83 5.83 -7.78
CA VAL A 138 12.85 6.32 -6.83
C VAL A 138 13.85 5.23 -6.48
N TRP A 139 13.44 4.23 -5.69
CA TRP A 139 14.39 3.35 -4.98
C TRP A 139 15.03 2.32 -5.90
N GLY A 140 14.19 1.61 -6.65
CA GLY A 140 14.56 0.67 -7.69
C GLY A 140 15.13 1.34 -8.93
N PHE A 141 14.67 2.54 -9.31
CA PHE A 141 15.30 3.32 -10.40
C PHE A 141 16.78 3.58 -10.09
N ARG A 142 17.06 4.14 -8.90
CA ARG A 142 18.41 4.44 -8.43
C ARG A 142 19.27 3.17 -8.40
N ALA A 143 18.71 2.08 -7.87
CA ALA A 143 19.38 0.78 -7.79
C ALA A 143 19.69 0.16 -9.16
N LYS A 144 18.72 0.16 -10.09
CA LYS A 144 18.86 -0.41 -11.44
C LYS A 144 19.86 0.38 -12.27
N ALA A 145 19.81 1.71 -12.21
CA ALA A 145 20.75 2.58 -12.90
C ALA A 145 22.20 2.38 -12.40
N TRP A 146 22.42 2.33 -11.09
CA TRP A 146 23.74 1.98 -10.53
C TRP A 146 24.20 0.57 -10.95
N PHE A 147 23.31 -0.43 -10.85
CA PHE A 147 23.63 -1.82 -11.20
C PHE A 147 24.08 -1.96 -12.66
N LEU A 148 23.33 -1.38 -13.60
CA LEU A 148 23.59 -1.53 -15.04
C LEU A 148 24.83 -0.76 -15.50
N ASN A 149 25.21 0.32 -14.82
CA ASN A 149 26.46 1.06 -15.09
C ASN A 149 27.68 0.54 -14.31
N GLY A 150 27.49 -0.27 -13.26
CA GLY A 150 28.58 -0.78 -12.44
C GLY A 150 29.19 0.23 -11.44
N GLU A 151 28.56 1.39 -11.22
CA GLU A 151 29.10 2.49 -10.39
C GLU A 151 28.04 3.16 -9.51
N LEU A 152 28.44 3.71 -8.36
CA LEU A 152 27.61 4.59 -7.52
C LEU A 152 27.87 6.07 -7.86
N PHE A 153 27.18 6.56 -8.89
CA PHE A 153 27.18 7.98 -9.25
C PHE A 153 26.04 8.77 -8.55
N ASP A 154 26.20 10.09 -8.46
CA ASP A 154 25.19 11.00 -7.96
C ASP A 154 24.15 11.36 -9.03
N PHE A 155 22.91 11.64 -8.60
CA PHE A 155 21.83 12.09 -9.47
C PHE A 155 21.67 13.61 -9.38
N VAL A 156 21.27 14.24 -10.49
CA VAL A 156 21.08 15.70 -10.61
C VAL A 156 19.60 16.08 -10.69
N ASP A 157 19.28 17.33 -10.34
CA ASP A 157 17.96 17.91 -10.57
C ASP A 157 17.68 18.11 -12.07
N MET A 158 16.42 18.28 -12.42
CA MET A 158 15.99 18.39 -13.82
C MET A 158 16.54 19.64 -14.51
N GLY A 159 16.74 20.74 -13.78
CA GLY A 159 17.32 21.96 -14.34
C GLY A 159 18.77 21.74 -14.74
N ARG A 160 19.56 21.17 -13.83
CA ARG A 160 20.94 20.73 -14.12
C ARG A 160 21.01 19.68 -15.21
N TRP A 161 20.07 18.74 -15.27
CA TRP A 161 20.01 17.74 -16.33
C TRP A 161 19.83 18.41 -17.70
N LEU A 162 18.84 19.30 -17.85
CA LEU A 162 18.59 20.06 -19.09
C LEU A 162 19.76 20.97 -19.48
N SER A 163 20.52 21.48 -18.51
CA SER A 163 21.71 22.32 -18.74
C SER A 163 23.04 21.55 -18.75
N ALA A 164 23.04 20.22 -18.61
CA ALA A 164 24.26 19.48 -18.31
C ALA A 164 25.24 19.47 -19.49
N GLU A 165 26.45 19.97 -19.26
CA GLU A 165 27.65 19.75 -20.10
C GLU A 165 28.22 18.33 -19.93
N VAL A 166 27.75 17.57 -18.93
CA VAL A 166 28.21 16.20 -18.63
C VAL A 166 27.30 15.18 -19.34
N PRO A 167 27.83 14.29 -20.21
CA PRO A 167 27.02 13.33 -20.97
C PRO A 167 26.23 12.32 -20.11
N ALA A 168 26.81 11.85 -19.00
CA ALA A 168 26.30 10.74 -18.20
C ALA A 168 25.56 11.17 -16.91
N ALA A 169 24.61 12.11 -17.05
CA ALA A 169 23.83 12.62 -15.91
C ALA A 169 22.44 11.96 -15.82
N TYR A 170 22.12 11.33 -14.69
CA TYR A 170 20.78 10.82 -14.39
C TYR A 170 20.01 11.78 -13.47
N THR A 171 18.70 11.87 -13.66
CA THR A 171 17.81 12.70 -12.82
C THR A 171 16.70 11.86 -12.17
N GLN A 172 16.18 12.25 -11.00
CA GLN A 172 15.05 11.61 -10.33
C GLN A 172 14.34 12.60 -9.37
N PRO A 173 13.06 12.42 -9.03
CA PRO A 173 12.30 13.43 -8.29
C PRO A 173 12.67 13.55 -6.81
N ALA A 174 13.35 12.55 -6.23
CA ALA A 174 13.54 12.43 -4.79
C ALA A 174 15.03 12.33 -4.38
N LEU A 175 15.84 13.23 -4.92
CA LEU A 175 17.30 13.29 -4.76
C LEU A 175 17.75 13.34 -3.29
N SER A 176 17.05 14.09 -2.45
CA SER A 176 17.39 14.29 -1.03
C SER A 176 17.16 13.06 -0.15
N TYR A 177 16.48 12.01 -0.64
CA TYR A 177 16.24 10.83 0.19
C TYR A 177 17.49 9.97 0.40
N PRO A 178 17.69 9.44 1.62
CA PRO A 178 18.74 8.49 1.96
C PRO A 178 18.86 7.27 1.03
N LEU A 179 20.06 6.68 0.98
CA LEU A 179 20.39 5.66 -0.03
C LEU A 179 20.01 4.22 0.38
N LEU A 180 19.77 3.90 1.66
CA LEU A 180 19.56 2.50 2.10
C LEU A 180 18.46 1.77 1.31
N PRO A 181 17.27 2.35 1.03
CA PRO A 181 16.23 1.63 0.30
C PRO A 181 16.61 1.31 -1.15
N SER A 182 17.60 2.01 -1.73
CA SER A 182 18.16 1.72 -3.06
C SER A 182 19.32 0.72 -2.98
N ILE A 183 20.13 0.77 -1.92
CA ILE A 183 21.24 -0.18 -1.74
C ILE A 183 20.75 -1.61 -1.47
N ILE A 184 19.55 -1.80 -0.91
CA ILE A 184 18.98 -3.14 -0.69
C ILE A 184 18.66 -3.90 -2.00
N PRO A 185 17.84 -3.39 -2.94
CA PRO A 185 17.62 -4.05 -4.22
C PRO A 185 18.89 -4.09 -5.08
N LEU A 186 19.78 -3.09 -5.00
CA LEU A 186 21.12 -3.15 -5.61
C LEU A 186 21.91 -4.35 -5.10
N TRP A 187 21.97 -4.55 -3.77
CA TRP A 187 22.67 -5.69 -3.17
C TRP A 187 22.08 -7.04 -3.61
N ALA A 188 20.75 -7.13 -3.74
CA ALA A 188 20.10 -8.30 -4.31
C ALA A 188 20.53 -8.56 -5.76
N ALA A 189 20.54 -7.52 -6.62
CA ALA A 189 21.01 -7.63 -8.01
C ALA A 189 22.50 -8.01 -8.10
N MET A 190 23.36 -7.36 -7.32
CA MET A 190 24.80 -7.69 -7.19
C MET A 190 25.01 -9.14 -6.74
N SER A 191 24.20 -9.63 -5.79
CA SER A 191 24.25 -11.02 -5.30
C SER A 191 23.78 -12.03 -6.36
N MET A 192 22.92 -11.61 -7.28
CA MET A 192 22.45 -12.45 -8.39
C MET A 192 23.37 -12.42 -9.61
N GLY A 193 24.15 -11.35 -9.80
CA GLY A 193 24.91 -11.06 -11.02
C GLY A 193 24.06 -10.54 -12.17
N GLN A 194 22.77 -10.25 -11.94
CA GLN A 194 21.82 -9.76 -12.94
C GLN A 194 20.70 -8.96 -12.25
N TRP A 195 20.10 -8.02 -12.98
CA TRP A 195 18.84 -7.41 -12.57
C TRP A 195 17.66 -8.33 -12.92
N HIS A 196 16.68 -8.45 -12.01
CA HIS A 196 15.46 -9.22 -12.25
C HIS A 196 14.33 -8.59 -11.43
N ASP A 197 13.32 -8.04 -12.10
CA ASP A 197 12.35 -7.10 -11.52
C ASP A 197 11.61 -7.63 -10.27
N ALA A 198 11.24 -8.92 -10.25
CA ALA A 198 10.71 -9.59 -9.06
C ALA A 198 11.78 -9.86 -7.97
N MET A 199 12.86 -10.59 -8.32
CA MET A 199 13.81 -11.14 -7.34
C MET A 199 14.53 -10.07 -6.51
N VAL A 200 14.73 -8.87 -7.04
CA VAL A 200 15.34 -7.75 -6.28
C VAL A 200 14.50 -7.31 -5.07
N ASN A 201 13.21 -7.64 -5.03
CA ASN A 201 12.30 -7.35 -3.91
C ASN A 201 12.37 -8.40 -2.78
N THR A 202 13.05 -9.54 -2.96
CA THR A 202 13.13 -10.61 -1.95
C THR A 202 13.67 -10.19 -0.56
N PRO A 203 14.52 -9.16 -0.38
CA PRO A 203 14.85 -8.66 0.96
C PRO A 203 13.64 -8.13 1.74
N VAL A 204 12.55 -7.72 1.07
CA VAL A 204 11.33 -7.19 1.72
C VAL A 204 10.56 -8.28 2.47
N ILE A 205 10.46 -9.50 1.92
CA ILE A 205 9.81 -10.60 2.66
C ILE A 205 10.65 -11.01 3.88
N LEU A 206 11.99 -10.92 3.79
CA LEU A 206 12.86 -11.12 4.95
C LEU A 206 12.72 -9.99 5.98
N CYS A 207 12.52 -8.74 5.55
CA CYS A 207 12.18 -7.61 6.42
C CYS A 207 10.89 -7.87 7.20
N GLY A 208 9.81 -8.27 6.52
CA GLY A 208 8.55 -8.64 7.18
C GLY A 208 8.73 -9.78 8.20
N LEU A 209 9.42 -10.86 7.82
CA LEU A 209 9.74 -11.97 8.72
C LEU A 209 10.60 -11.53 9.92
N ALA A 210 11.57 -10.63 9.73
CA ALA A 210 12.39 -10.08 10.79
C ALA A 210 11.56 -9.25 11.79
N ILE A 211 10.58 -8.46 11.32
CA ILE A 211 9.64 -7.74 12.19
C ILE A 211 8.83 -8.75 13.03
N VAL A 212 8.28 -9.80 12.42
CA VAL A 212 7.53 -10.87 13.12
C VAL A 212 8.39 -11.57 14.19
N LEU A 213 9.64 -11.88 13.87
CA LEU A 213 10.58 -12.50 14.81
C LEU A 213 10.97 -11.56 15.97
N ALA A 214 11.28 -10.30 15.67
CA ALA A 214 11.56 -9.27 16.68
C ALA A 214 10.37 -9.06 17.62
N MET A 215 9.17 -8.93 17.05
CA MET A 215 7.90 -8.81 17.77
C MET A 215 7.67 -10.00 18.70
N HIS A 216 7.76 -11.23 18.19
CA HIS A 216 7.63 -12.45 18.99
C HIS A 216 8.61 -12.44 20.18
N GLY A 217 9.88 -12.12 19.91
CA GLY A 217 10.92 -12.06 20.93
C GLY A 217 10.64 -11.04 22.03
N GLN A 218 10.30 -9.80 21.65
CA GLN A 218 10.01 -8.72 22.60
C GLN A 218 8.76 -9.02 23.42
N VAL A 219 7.66 -9.42 22.77
CA VAL A 219 6.39 -9.79 23.43
C VAL A 219 6.60 -10.90 24.46
N ARG A 220 7.33 -11.97 24.08
CA ARG A 220 7.61 -13.09 24.99
C ARG A 220 8.57 -12.71 26.12
N SER A 221 9.49 -11.77 25.90
CA SER A 221 10.34 -11.22 26.97
C SER A 221 9.57 -10.36 27.99
N MET A 222 8.37 -9.89 27.64
CA MET A 222 7.45 -9.22 28.57
C MET A 222 6.55 -10.19 29.34
N GLY A 223 6.70 -11.51 29.16
CA GLY A 223 5.86 -12.52 29.82
C GLY A 223 4.47 -12.71 29.22
N VAL A 224 4.16 -12.06 28.08
CA VAL A 224 2.85 -12.19 27.40
C VAL A 224 2.62 -13.63 26.95
N ALA A 225 1.46 -14.20 27.27
CA ALA A 225 1.10 -15.60 27.03
C ALA A 225 1.16 -15.99 25.55
N ALA A 226 1.54 -17.23 25.25
CA ALA A 226 1.78 -17.70 23.88
C ALA A 226 0.58 -17.53 22.91
N PRO A 227 -0.70 -17.71 23.31
CA PRO A 227 -1.84 -17.45 22.43
C PRO A 227 -2.00 -15.97 22.11
N VAL A 228 -1.78 -15.07 23.08
CA VAL A 228 -1.82 -13.61 22.87
C VAL A 228 -0.64 -13.17 21.99
N ALA A 229 0.54 -13.79 22.20
CA ALA A 229 1.69 -13.60 21.33
C ALA A 229 1.39 -13.97 19.87
N ALA A 230 0.86 -15.16 19.63
CA ALA A 230 0.49 -15.60 18.28
C ALA A 230 -0.63 -14.76 17.66
N LEU A 231 -1.60 -14.29 18.45
CA LEU A 231 -2.67 -13.41 17.97
C LEU A 231 -2.14 -12.08 17.45
N GLY A 232 -1.26 -11.40 18.18
CA GLY A 232 -0.69 -10.14 17.68
C GLY A 232 0.24 -10.32 16.48
N LEU A 233 0.93 -11.46 16.35
CA LEU A 233 1.68 -11.77 15.13
C LEU A 233 0.75 -11.99 13.93
N LEU A 234 -0.38 -12.69 14.12
CA LEU A 234 -1.41 -12.81 13.10
C LEU A 234 -1.93 -11.43 12.70
N VAL A 235 -2.45 -10.65 13.66
CA VAL A 235 -2.95 -9.28 13.43
C VAL A 235 -1.96 -8.45 12.62
N LEU A 236 -0.67 -8.49 12.97
CA LEU A 236 0.37 -7.76 12.22
C LEU A 236 0.44 -8.18 10.74
N VAL A 237 0.43 -9.47 10.43
CA VAL A 237 0.61 -9.97 9.04
C VAL A 237 -0.68 -10.13 8.25
N SER A 238 -1.85 -10.17 8.89
CA SER A 238 -3.13 -10.13 8.18
C SER A 238 -3.64 -8.73 7.88
N THR A 239 -3.22 -7.70 8.64
CA THR A 239 -3.56 -6.29 8.34
C THR A 239 -3.28 -5.94 6.86
N PRO A 240 -4.28 -5.55 6.06
CA PRO A 240 -4.14 -5.49 4.61
C PRO A 240 -3.03 -4.55 4.11
N ILE A 241 -2.90 -3.35 4.69
CA ILE A 241 -1.84 -2.42 4.30
C ILE A 241 -0.43 -2.92 4.64
N PHE A 242 -0.26 -3.68 5.72
CA PHE A 242 1.03 -4.30 6.08
C PHE A 242 1.34 -5.48 5.14
N ALA A 243 0.34 -6.32 4.85
CA ALA A 243 0.44 -7.40 3.88
C ALA A 243 0.77 -6.89 2.47
N ALA A 244 0.14 -5.81 2.00
CA ALA A 244 0.41 -5.20 0.70
C ALA A 244 1.87 -4.75 0.57
N HIS A 245 2.45 -4.12 1.61
CA HIS A 245 3.87 -3.76 1.62
C HIS A 245 4.80 -4.99 1.69
N MET A 246 4.34 -6.10 2.26
CA MET A 246 5.07 -7.39 2.20
C MET A 246 4.93 -8.09 0.84
N SER A 247 3.90 -7.82 0.04
CA SER A 247 3.59 -8.49 -1.23
C SER A 247 4.12 -7.75 -2.47
N LEU A 248 4.03 -6.42 -2.48
CA LEU A 248 4.39 -5.60 -3.65
C LEU A 248 5.87 -5.20 -3.70
N GLY A 249 6.55 -5.21 -2.56
CA GLY A 249 7.98 -4.87 -2.47
C GLY A 249 8.30 -3.39 -2.72
N GLY A 250 9.60 -3.10 -2.86
CA GLY A 250 10.14 -1.82 -3.32
C GLY A 250 9.95 -0.55 -2.46
N TYR A 251 8.98 -0.50 -1.55
CA TYR A 251 8.74 0.67 -0.69
C TYR A 251 9.71 0.79 0.49
N ALA A 252 10.12 2.04 0.79
CA ALA A 252 10.87 2.38 1.99
C ALA A 252 10.05 2.27 3.30
N ASP A 253 8.71 2.33 3.24
CA ASP A 253 7.86 2.47 4.43
C ASP A 253 7.85 1.21 5.32
N ILE A 254 7.99 0.00 4.76
CA ILE A 254 8.14 -1.25 5.56
C ILE A 254 9.50 -1.34 6.25
N TRP A 255 10.55 -0.75 5.67
CA TRP A 255 11.84 -0.63 6.34
C TRP A 255 11.75 0.31 7.53
N LEU A 256 11.03 1.42 7.40
CA LEU A 256 10.71 2.28 8.55
C LEU A 256 9.79 1.59 9.58
N ALA A 257 8.85 0.73 9.17
CA ALA A 257 8.10 -0.11 10.12
C ALA A 257 9.03 -1.02 10.94
N GLY A 258 10.11 -1.50 10.32
CA GLY A 258 11.23 -2.16 11.01
C GLY A 258 11.98 -1.23 11.96
N PHE A 259 12.61 -0.17 11.45
CA PHE A 259 13.47 0.73 12.25
C PHE A 259 12.70 1.53 13.31
N ALA A 260 11.66 2.26 12.92
CA ALA A 260 10.87 3.07 13.85
C ALA A 260 9.93 2.22 14.70
N GLY A 261 9.14 1.32 14.09
CA GLY A 261 8.21 0.45 14.80
C GLY A 261 8.89 -0.44 15.85
N LEU A 262 9.93 -1.21 15.48
CA LEU A 262 10.67 -1.99 16.47
C LEU A 262 11.50 -1.11 17.42
N GLY A 263 11.94 0.07 16.97
CA GLY A 263 12.57 1.08 17.81
C GLY A 263 11.67 1.47 19.00
N PHE A 264 10.42 1.86 18.73
CA PHE A 264 9.42 2.15 19.77
C PHE A 264 9.09 0.92 20.64
N VAL A 265 9.05 -0.30 20.08
CA VAL A 265 8.90 -1.53 20.88
C VAL A 265 10.03 -1.67 21.90
N ALA A 266 11.29 -1.53 21.46
CA ALA A 266 12.45 -1.61 22.34
C ALA A 266 12.45 -0.47 23.39
N LEU A 267 12.05 0.76 23.03
CA LEU A 267 11.87 1.84 24.00
C LEU A 267 10.79 1.52 25.04
N MET A 268 9.64 0.98 24.63
CA MET A 268 8.57 0.58 25.57
C MET A 268 9.03 -0.52 26.52
N VAL A 269 9.70 -1.57 26.02
CA VAL A 269 10.31 -2.63 26.86
C VAL A 269 11.34 -2.03 27.82
N GLY A 270 12.20 -1.13 27.34
CA GLY A 270 13.23 -0.47 28.14
C GLY A 270 12.66 0.39 29.26
N VAL A 271 11.57 1.13 29.03
CA VAL A 271 10.88 1.88 30.09
C VAL A 271 10.20 0.92 31.08
N LEU A 272 9.48 -0.09 30.61
CA LEU A 272 8.69 -0.99 31.47
C LEU A 272 9.56 -1.92 32.33
N ARG A 273 10.68 -2.43 31.79
CA ARG A 273 11.64 -3.29 32.51
C ARG A 273 12.79 -2.50 33.16
N SER A 274 12.84 -1.17 32.98
CA SER A 274 13.98 -0.31 33.35
C SER A 274 15.32 -0.78 32.75
N ASP A 275 15.28 -1.36 31.55
CA ASP A 275 16.42 -1.96 30.86
C ASP A 275 17.08 -0.95 29.91
N ARG A 276 18.29 -0.50 30.29
CA ARG A 276 19.10 0.44 29.50
C ARG A 276 19.53 -0.13 28.14
N SER A 277 19.68 -1.45 28.00
CA SER A 277 20.05 -2.07 26.72
C SER A 277 18.92 -1.95 25.70
N GLN A 278 17.66 -2.07 26.14
CA GLN A 278 16.47 -1.90 25.31
C GLN A 278 16.21 -0.43 24.97
N LEU A 279 16.47 0.49 25.90
CA LEU A 279 16.44 1.93 25.61
C LEU A 279 17.50 2.31 24.55
N ALA A 280 18.73 1.81 24.69
CA ALA A 280 19.79 2.05 23.71
C ALA A 280 19.45 1.42 22.34
N LEU A 281 18.97 0.18 22.32
CA LEU A 281 18.51 -0.50 21.10
C LEU A 281 17.42 0.31 20.39
N GLY A 282 16.42 0.79 21.12
CA GLY A 282 15.32 1.58 20.53
C GLY A 282 15.80 2.91 19.94
N LEU A 283 16.70 3.63 20.63
CA LEU A 283 17.29 4.86 20.11
C LEU A 283 18.20 4.61 18.89
N VAL A 284 18.99 3.53 18.89
CA VAL A 284 19.85 3.17 17.75
C VAL A 284 19.00 2.76 16.54
N MET A 285 17.91 2.00 16.73
CA MET A 285 16.99 1.65 15.65
C MET A 285 16.31 2.89 15.05
N LEU A 286 15.85 3.82 15.88
CA LEU A 286 15.30 5.10 15.41
C LEU A 286 16.34 5.95 14.67
N LEU A 287 17.58 5.99 15.17
CA LEU A 287 18.69 6.70 14.52
C LEU A 287 19.04 6.08 13.15
N MET A 288 19.07 4.74 13.06
CA MET A 288 19.27 4.04 11.78
C MET A 288 18.10 4.26 10.80
N GLY A 289 16.91 4.58 11.29
CA GLY A 289 15.77 4.99 10.46
C GLY A 289 16.05 6.23 9.59
N LEU A 290 16.98 7.11 9.99
CA LEU A 290 17.42 8.25 9.16
C LEU A 290 18.17 7.80 7.89
N LEU A 291 18.66 6.56 7.82
CA LEU A 291 19.26 6.01 6.60
C LEU A 291 18.20 5.54 5.59
N VAL A 292 16.92 5.47 5.96
CA VAL A 292 15.82 4.97 5.13
C VAL A 292 15.07 6.10 4.44
N LYS A 293 14.59 7.09 5.20
CA LYS A 293 13.73 8.18 4.71
C LYS A 293 13.86 9.39 5.64
N ALA A 294 13.50 10.58 5.16
CA ALA A 294 13.55 11.79 5.98
C ALA A 294 12.63 11.71 7.22
N GLU A 295 11.53 10.98 7.12
CA GLU A 295 10.60 10.66 8.21
C GLU A 295 11.27 9.91 9.38
N GLY A 296 12.44 9.28 9.18
CA GLY A 296 13.25 8.72 10.26
C GLY A 296 13.63 9.77 11.33
N LEU A 297 13.88 11.02 10.92
CA LEU A 297 14.15 12.13 11.86
C LEU A 297 12.93 12.47 12.70
N VAL A 298 11.73 12.46 12.11
CA VAL A 298 10.47 12.68 12.82
C VAL A 298 10.28 11.62 13.90
N TRP A 299 10.51 10.34 13.57
CA TRP A 299 10.38 9.26 14.53
C TRP A 299 11.46 9.27 15.63
N LEU A 300 12.69 9.67 15.31
CA LEU A 300 13.74 9.87 16.32
C LEU A 300 13.35 10.96 17.33
N CYS A 301 12.87 12.11 16.85
CA CYS A 301 12.35 13.19 17.70
C CYS A 301 11.15 12.72 18.54
N ALA A 302 10.19 12.02 17.92
CA ALA A 302 9.04 11.42 18.62
C ALA A 302 9.49 10.40 19.69
N GLY A 303 10.56 9.63 19.44
CA GLY A 303 11.17 8.73 20.42
C GLY A 303 11.70 9.46 21.66
N PHE A 304 12.38 10.59 21.49
CA PHE A 304 12.82 11.43 22.61
C PHE A 304 11.64 12.03 23.38
N VAL A 305 10.60 12.53 22.70
CA VAL A 305 9.38 13.05 23.36
C VAL A 305 8.67 11.92 24.11
N PHE A 306 8.56 10.73 23.53
CA PHE A 306 8.01 9.55 24.19
C PHE A 306 8.77 9.22 25.48
N LEU A 307 10.12 9.17 25.45
CA LEU A 307 10.92 8.90 26.64
C LEU A 307 10.74 9.99 27.70
N ALA A 308 10.73 11.27 27.31
CA ALA A 308 10.46 12.37 28.22
C ALA A 308 9.09 12.21 28.91
N VAL A 309 8.03 11.93 28.14
CA VAL A 309 6.67 11.73 28.64
C VAL A 309 6.55 10.49 29.53
N ALA A 310 7.12 9.36 29.11
CA ALA A 310 7.01 8.06 29.78
C ALA A 310 7.83 7.99 31.08
N LEU A 311 8.95 8.73 31.19
CA LEU A 311 9.81 8.73 32.38
C LEU A 311 9.40 9.82 33.42
N SER A 312 9.14 11.08 33.01
CA SER A 312 9.10 12.33 33.84
C SER A 312 8.37 12.44 35.20
N SER A 313 7.51 11.52 35.64
CA SER A 313 6.46 11.67 36.68
C SER A 313 5.29 12.61 36.32
N SER A 314 4.13 12.39 36.94
CA SER A 314 2.83 12.97 36.52
C SER A 314 2.71 14.48 36.65
N ARG A 315 3.34 15.12 37.65
CA ARG A 315 3.29 16.59 37.82
C ARG A 315 4.24 17.34 36.89
N ARG A 316 5.40 16.76 36.55
CA ARG A 316 6.34 17.36 35.59
C ARG A 316 5.85 17.19 34.15
N LEU A 317 5.15 16.09 33.87
CA LEU A 317 4.55 15.84 32.56
C LEU A 317 3.62 16.98 32.10
N TRP A 318 2.79 17.54 32.99
CA TRP A 318 1.92 18.68 32.63
C TRP A 318 2.75 19.90 32.20
N TRP A 319 3.85 20.20 32.89
CA TRP A 319 4.76 21.28 32.52
C TRP A 319 5.60 20.99 31.27
N VAL A 320 5.93 19.74 30.98
CA VAL A 320 6.59 19.34 29.72
C VAL A 320 5.62 19.47 28.55
N LEU A 321 4.36 19.03 28.68
CA LEU A 321 3.35 19.13 27.62
C LEU A 321 2.90 20.58 27.39
N VAL A 322 2.66 21.36 28.46
CA VAL A 322 2.43 22.81 28.35
C VAL A 322 3.67 23.51 27.79
N GLY A 323 4.88 23.11 28.19
CA GLY A 323 6.12 23.65 27.66
C GLY A 323 6.27 23.36 26.17
N LEU A 324 5.97 22.15 25.71
CA LEU A 324 6.02 21.77 24.29
C LEU A 324 4.95 22.50 23.48
N LEU A 325 3.70 22.53 23.97
CA LEU A 325 2.59 23.24 23.34
C LEU A 325 2.85 24.75 23.28
N ALA A 326 3.32 25.36 24.38
CA ALA A 326 3.70 26.77 24.43
C ALA A 326 4.92 27.04 23.54
N THR A 327 5.89 26.13 23.43
CA THR A 327 7.03 26.26 22.51
C THR A 327 6.56 26.19 21.06
N VAL A 328 5.65 25.28 20.71
CA VAL A 328 5.03 25.22 19.37
C VAL A 328 4.24 26.51 19.09
N LEU A 329 3.40 26.97 20.01
CA LEU A 329 2.64 28.21 19.87
C LEU A 329 3.56 29.44 19.79
N VAL A 330 4.66 29.47 20.52
CA VAL A 330 5.66 30.55 20.48
C VAL A 330 6.49 30.48 19.19
N LEU A 331 6.87 29.30 18.68
CA LEU A 331 7.57 29.15 17.38
C LEU A 331 6.65 29.48 16.19
N LEU A 332 5.34 29.24 16.32
CA LEU A 332 4.34 29.66 15.33
C LEU A 332 4.03 31.16 15.40
N TRP A 333 4.25 31.81 16.55
CA TRP A 333 3.98 33.25 16.75
C TRP A 333 5.22 34.13 16.49
N TRP A 334 6.37 33.70 16.99
CA TRP A 334 7.67 34.34 16.84
C TRP A 334 8.37 33.68 15.67
N GLN A 335 8.27 34.26 14.47
CA GLN A 335 8.99 33.86 13.26
C GLN A 335 10.50 33.73 13.57
N PRO A 336 11.06 32.52 13.79
CA PRO A 336 12.44 32.34 14.19
C PRO A 336 13.28 32.13 12.94
N GLY A 337 14.25 33.02 12.72
CA GLY A 337 15.20 32.92 11.60
C GLY A 337 15.85 31.53 11.52
N ILE A 338 16.18 31.13 10.29
CA ILE A 338 16.73 29.81 9.99
C ILE A 338 18.07 29.63 10.70
N ILE A 339 18.27 28.47 11.31
CA ILE A 339 19.55 28.01 11.85
C ILE A 339 20.09 26.94 10.90
N GLU A 340 21.25 27.18 10.30
CA GLU A 340 21.99 26.15 9.58
C GLU A 340 22.77 25.28 10.58
N LEU A 341 22.43 23.99 10.63
CA LEU A 341 23.20 22.99 11.38
C LEU A 341 24.19 22.31 10.42
N PRO A 342 25.50 22.29 10.72
CA PRO A 342 26.48 21.57 9.92
C PRO A 342 26.07 20.11 9.69
N ILE A 343 26.21 19.62 8.45
CA ILE A 343 25.86 18.26 8.00
C ILE A 343 24.35 17.93 8.00
N VAL A 344 23.60 18.47 8.96
CA VAL A 344 22.18 18.14 9.20
C VAL A 344 21.24 19.00 8.35
N GLY A 345 21.61 20.25 8.07
CA GLY A 345 20.86 21.18 7.22
C GLY A 345 20.10 22.26 7.99
N THR A 346 19.21 22.97 7.31
CA THR A 346 18.43 24.09 7.86
C THR A 346 17.33 23.61 8.81
N ILE A 347 17.20 24.25 9.97
CA ILE A 347 16.04 24.14 10.87
C ILE A 347 15.52 25.53 11.25
N GLY A 348 14.21 25.74 11.24
CA GLY A 348 13.58 27.02 11.59
C GLY A 348 12.22 27.21 10.93
N ILE A 349 11.60 28.38 11.14
CA ILE A 349 10.37 28.77 10.44
C ILE A 349 10.57 30.17 9.84
N ALA A 350 10.63 30.25 8.52
CA ALA A 350 10.80 31.50 7.79
C ALA A 350 9.78 31.59 6.65
N GLU A 351 9.23 32.77 6.43
CA GLU A 351 8.38 33.07 5.25
C GLU A 351 7.18 32.10 5.10
N ASN A 352 6.56 31.72 6.23
CA ASN A 352 5.50 30.71 6.31
C ASN A 352 5.91 29.29 5.82
N THR A 353 7.20 28.96 5.87
CA THR A 353 7.74 27.62 5.63
C THR A 353 8.48 27.09 6.85
N LEU A 354 8.30 25.79 7.12
CA LEU A 354 9.02 25.03 8.12
C LEU A 354 10.24 24.39 7.45
N HIS A 355 11.44 24.81 7.84
CA HIS A 355 12.67 24.16 7.41
C HIS A 355 12.92 22.93 8.28
N VAL A 356 12.88 21.75 7.67
CA VAL A 356 13.13 20.47 8.33
C VAL A 356 14.45 19.89 7.80
N PRO A 357 15.43 19.57 8.67
CA PRO A 357 16.65 18.90 8.29
C PRO A 357 16.41 17.64 7.46
N LEU A 358 17.30 17.35 6.51
CA LEU A 358 17.20 16.26 5.51
C LEU A 358 15.99 16.31 4.54
N LYS A 359 14.91 17.04 4.86
CA LYS A 359 13.69 17.13 4.01
C LYS A 359 13.62 18.42 3.18
N GLY A 360 14.11 19.54 3.72
CA GLY A 360 14.03 20.86 3.09
C GLY A 360 12.92 21.75 3.67
N ALA A 361 12.52 22.77 2.93
CA ALA A 361 11.43 23.68 3.30
C ALA A 361 10.06 23.04 3.02
N ILE A 362 9.15 23.13 3.99
CA ILE A 362 7.77 22.61 3.90
C ILE A 362 6.81 23.77 4.17
N PRO A 363 5.94 24.17 3.22
CA PRO A 363 4.94 25.20 3.47
C PRO A 363 4.02 24.87 4.67
N ILE A 364 3.80 25.86 5.53
CA ILE A 364 2.83 25.77 6.64
C ILE A 364 1.46 26.08 6.06
N ALA A 365 0.56 25.10 6.11
CA ALA A 365 -0.77 25.16 5.51
C ALA A 365 -1.76 24.37 6.39
N ARG A 366 -3.03 24.79 6.42
CA ARG A 366 -4.08 24.11 7.21
C ARG A 366 -4.93 23.24 6.28
N HIS A 367 -5.09 21.97 6.64
CA HIS A 367 -5.93 21.02 5.91
C HIS A 367 -6.88 20.31 6.87
N ASP A 368 -8.14 20.12 6.45
CA ASP A 368 -9.05 19.21 7.15
C ASP A 368 -8.92 17.82 6.55
N VAL A 369 -8.29 16.93 7.31
CA VAL A 369 -8.07 15.52 6.96
C VAL A 369 -8.99 14.58 7.76
N GLY A 370 -9.97 15.12 8.49
CA GLY A 370 -10.86 14.33 9.36
C GLY A 370 -11.67 13.29 8.61
N ALA A 371 -12.26 13.68 7.48
CA ALA A 371 -13.01 12.77 6.60
C ALA A 371 -12.11 11.65 6.04
N ALA A 372 -10.90 11.98 5.58
CA ALA A 372 -9.93 11.01 5.10
C ALA A 372 -9.52 10.00 6.20
N TYR A 373 -9.36 10.45 7.45
CA TYR A 373 -9.11 9.53 8.57
C TYR A 373 -10.28 8.59 8.86
N VAL A 374 -11.52 9.08 8.81
CA VAL A 374 -12.72 8.22 8.96
C VAL A 374 -12.77 7.17 7.86
N GLN A 375 -12.61 7.59 6.60
CA GLN A 375 -12.60 6.70 5.44
C GLN A 375 -11.53 5.62 5.55
N ASN A 376 -10.29 5.99 5.95
CA ASN A 376 -9.19 5.02 6.06
C ASN A 376 -9.27 4.08 7.27
N THR A 377 -9.95 4.47 8.35
CA THR A 377 -9.92 3.71 9.61
C THR A 377 -11.21 2.95 9.92
N LEU A 378 -12.31 3.24 9.19
CA LEU A 378 -13.62 2.63 9.39
C LEU A 378 -14.27 2.12 8.10
N VAL A 379 -14.02 2.74 6.94
CA VAL A 379 -14.69 2.40 5.68
C VAL A 379 -13.86 1.43 4.84
N ARG A 380 -12.67 1.86 4.43
CA ARG A 380 -11.72 1.06 3.64
C ARG A 380 -11.02 -0.01 4.47
N ASP A 381 -10.77 -1.17 3.90
CA ASP A 381 -10.24 -2.34 4.63
C ASP A 381 -8.74 -2.25 4.99
N ASN A 382 -8.05 -1.17 4.61
CA ASN A 382 -6.65 -0.84 4.93
C ASN A 382 -6.09 -1.42 6.24
N TRP A 383 -6.85 -1.27 7.33
CA TRP A 383 -6.46 -1.62 8.69
C TRP A 383 -7.32 -2.72 9.33
N HIS A 384 -8.21 -3.36 8.57
CA HIS A 384 -9.38 -4.08 9.11
C HIS A 384 -10.05 -3.24 10.21
N LEU A 385 -9.95 -3.69 11.46
CA LEU A 385 -10.48 -3.01 12.65
C LEU A 385 -9.38 -2.67 13.65
N ALA A 386 -8.13 -2.49 13.22
CA ALA A 386 -7.01 -2.24 14.14
C ALA A 386 -7.21 -0.97 14.98
N TRP A 387 -7.60 0.15 14.36
CA TRP A 387 -7.83 1.41 15.07
C TRP A 387 -9.11 1.40 15.92
N PRO A 388 -10.28 0.94 15.45
CA PRO A 388 -11.47 0.78 16.31
C PRO A 388 -11.23 -0.17 17.50
N SER A 389 -10.57 -1.31 17.27
CA SER A 389 -10.19 -2.25 18.32
C SER A 389 -9.24 -1.61 19.33
N LEU A 390 -8.29 -0.80 18.88
CA LEU A 390 -7.38 -0.06 19.76
C LEU A 390 -8.12 0.95 20.62
N LEU A 391 -9.10 1.69 20.08
CA LEU A 391 -9.92 2.62 20.86
C LEU A 391 -10.72 1.89 21.95
N VAL A 392 -11.26 0.70 21.64
CA VAL A 392 -11.92 -0.17 22.62
C VAL A 392 -10.93 -0.65 23.70
N LEU A 393 -9.72 -1.07 23.33
CA LEU A 393 -8.68 -1.47 24.29
C LEU A 393 -8.24 -0.30 25.19
N ALA A 394 -8.08 0.90 24.63
CA ALA A 394 -7.75 2.11 25.37
C ALA A 394 -8.86 2.46 26.38
N LEU A 395 -10.12 2.42 25.97
CA LEU A 395 -11.28 2.60 26.85
C LEU A 395 -11.27 1.57 27.99
N LEU A 396 -11.09 0.28 27.66
CA LEU A 396 -11.00 -0.79 28.65
C LEU A 396 -9.80 -0.60 29.60
N ALA A 397 -8.67 -0.08 29.13
CA ALA A 397 -7.48 0.18 29.94
C ALA A 397 -7.64 1.35 30.93
N VAL A 398 -8.53 2.30 30.63
CA VAL A 398 -8.92 3.38 31.55
C VAL A 398 -9.97 2.89 32.55
N LEU A 399 -10.98 2.14 32.10
CA LEU A 399 -12.08 1.65 32.95
C LEU A 399 -11.67 0.48 33.86
N SER A 400 -10.70 -0.35 33.44
CA SER A 400 -10.25 -1.53 34.17
C SER A 400 -9.15 -1.20 35.16
N ARG A 401 -9.38 -1.57 36.44
CA ARG A 401 -8.33 -1.54 37.48
C ARG A 401 -7.27 -2.63 37.32
N ARG A 402 -7.38 -3.54 36.34
CA ARG A 402 -6.38 -4.59 36.09
C ARG A 402 -5.14 -4.05 35.38
N VAL A 403 -5.31 -3.06 34.49
CA VAL A 403 -4.19 -2.50 33.74
C VAL A 403 -3.29 -1.69 34.67
N SER A 404 -2.02 -2.06 34.72
CA SER A 404 -1.03 -1.51 35.63
C SER A 404 -0.74 -0.05 35.28
N ALA A 405 -0.43 0.76 36.29
CA ALA A 405 -0.10 2.16 36.08
C ALA A 405 1.11 2.37 35.13
N PRO A 406 2.19 1.56 35.17
CA PRO A 406 3.29 1.64 34.21
C PRO A 406 2.86 1.34 32.77
N VAL A 407 2.17 0.22 32.52
CA VAL A 407 1.73 -0.15 31.16
C VAL A 407 0.75 0.89 30.61
N ARG A 408 -0.26 1.29 31.39
CA ARG A 408 -1.19 2.36 30.99
C ARG A 408 -0.42 3.64 30.62
N ARG A 409 0.52 4.08 31.46
CA ARG A 409 1.30 5.30 31.21
C ARG A 409 2.14 5.21 29.93
N VAL A 410 2.84 4.10 29.72
CA VAL A 410 3.69 3.89 28.55
C VAL A 410 2.87 3.82 27.26
N VAL A 411 1.77 3.06 27.27
CA VAL A 411 0.90 2.91 26.10
C VAL A 411 0.23 4.24 25.71
N PHE A 412 -0.33 4.98 26.67
CA PHE A 412 -0.93 6.30 26.37
C PHE A 412 0.13 7.37 26.02
N ALA A 413 1.36 7.28 26.54
CA ALA A 413 2.46 8.15 26.12
C ALA A 413 2.80 7.93 24.64
N PHE A 414 2.93 6.67 24.21
CA PHE A 414 3.20 6.32 22.81
C PHE A 414 2.08 6.81 21.89
N PHE A 415 0.82 6.47 22.17
CA PHE A 415 -0.30 6.91 21.32
C PHE A 415 -0.49 8.43 21.31
N GLY A 416 -0.29 9.12 22.45
CA GLY A 416 -0.32 10.58 22.49
C GLY A 416 0.72 11.21 21.57
N VAL A 417 1.96 10.68 21.56
CA VAL A 417 3.02 11.16 20.66
C VAL A 417 2.70 10.88 19.19
N VAL A 418 2.20 9.68 18.86
CA VAL A 418 1.82 9.33 17.48
C VAL A 418 0.70 10.24 16.99
N ILE A 419 -0.38 10.40 17.77
CA ILE A 419 -1.52 11.27 17.40
C ILE A 419 -1.09 12.73 17.23
N VAL A 420 -0.28 13.27 18.15
CA VAL A 420 0.24 14.65 18.01
C VAL A 420 1.10 14.79 16.75
N THR A 421 1.93 13.80 16.44
CA THR A 421 2.75 13.81 15.21
C THR A 421 1.89 13.81 13.95
N GLN A 422 0.85 12.97 13.90
CA GLN A 422 -0.10 12.93 12.77
C GLN A 422 -0.83 14.28 12.59
N VAL A 423 -1.36 14.84 13.68
CA VAL A 423 -2.08 16.12 13.68
C VAL A 423 -1.17 17.26 13.24
N LEU A 424 0.08 17.32 13.70
CA LEU A 424 1.03 18.37 13.32
C LEU A 424 1.45 18.28 11.86
N ILE A 425 1.71 17.08 11.33
CA ILE A 425 2.15 16.91 9.93
C ILE A 425 1.00 17.21 8.97
N PHE A 426 -0.15 16.56 9.13
CA PHE A 426 -1.22 16.64 8.14
C PHE A 426 -2.22 17.78 8.39
N GLY A 427 -2.37 18.26 9.61
CA GLY A 427 -3.27 19.38 9.92
C GLY A 427 -2.63 20.77 9.73
N PHE A 428 -1.29 20.87 9.73
CA PHE A 428 -0.56 22.15 9.78
C PHE A 428 0.61 22.28 8.78
N THR A 429 0.77 21.36 7.82
CA THR A 429 1.72 21.52 6.70
C THR A 429 1.08 21.09 5.37
N SER A 430 1.67 21.49 4.24
CA SER A 430 1.22 21.07 2.90
C SER A 430 1.22 19.55 2.68
N GLN A 431 1.86 18.76 3.56
CA GLN A 431 1.74 17.30 3.55
C GLN A 431 0.30 16.82 3.82
N GLY A 432 -0.59 17.70 4.31
CA GLY A 432 -2.03 17.45 4.44
C GLY A 432 -2.74 17.16 3.11
N GLU A 433 -2.27 17.72 1.99
CA GLU A 433 -2.79 17.41 0.64
C GLU A 433 -2.63 15.92 0.33
N TRP A 434 -1.43 15.38 0.56
CA TRP A 434 -1.16 13.95 0.37
C TRP A 434 -1.90 13.05 1.37
N ALA A 435 -2.41 13.59 2.48
CA ALA A 435 -3.28 12.84 3.39
C ALA A 435 -4.75 12.87 2.95
N ALA A 436 -5.22 13.98 2.38
CA ALA A 436 -6.54 14.09 1.77
C ALA A 436 -6.67 13.16 0.55
N ASP A 437 -5.65 13.14 -0.32
CA ASP A 437 -5.58 12.30 -1.53
C ASP A 437 -5.07 10.87 -1.23
N TYR A 438 -5.25 10.37 0.01
CA TYR A 438 -4.93 9.01 0.48
C TYR A 438 -3.47 8.54 0.36
N THR A 439 -2.60 9.33 -0.27
CA THR A 439 -1.22 8.99 -0.64
C THR A 439 -0.32 8.77 0.58
N ALA A 440 -0.43 9.59 1.63
CA ALA A 440 0.45 9.57 2.81
C ALA A 440 -0.22 9.04 4.09
N ILE A 441 -1.56 9.09 4.16
CA ILE A 441 -2.33 8.91 5.40
C ILE A 441 -2.21 7.52 6.02
N ASN A 442 -2.02 6.46 5.23
CA ASN A 442 -1.76 5.10 5.72
C ASN A 442 -0.26 4.78 5.82
N ARG A 443 0.60 5.43 5.03
CA ARG A 443 2.05 5.20 5.01
C ARG A 443 2.71 5.60 6.32
N LEU A 444 2.39 6.77 6.87
CA LEU A 444 3.01 7.25 8.11
C LEU A 444 2.62 6.39 9.34
N PRO A 445 1.34 6.02 9.56
CA PRO A 445 0.98 5.08 10.63
C PRO A 445 1.60 3.68 10.50
N LEU A 446 1.80 3.18 9.27
CA LEU A 446 2.47 1.89 9.03
C LEU A 446 3.88 1.83 9.63
N GLN A 447 4.62 2.93 9.55
CA GLN A 447 6.00 3.04 10.05
C GLN A 447 6.11 2.85 11.57
N VAL A 448 5.01 2.96 12.33
CA VAL A 448 4.93 2.65 13.77
C VAL A 448 4.01 1.48 14.11
N TYR A 449 3.41 0.82 13.12
CA TYR A 449 2.39 -0.21 13.34
C TYR A 449 2.84 -1.41 14.20
N PRO A 450 4.09 -1.92 14.08
CA PRO A 450 4.58 -2.95 15.02
C PRO A 450 4.51 -2.52 16.49
N ALA A 451 4.75 -1.24 16.80
CA ALA A 451 4.60 -0.70 18.15
C ALA A 451 3.12 -0.56 18.57
N VAL A 452 2.22 -0.23 17.63
CA VAL A 452 0.76 -0.23 17.86
C VAL A 452 0.27 -1.61 18.28
N VAL A 453 0.63 -2.65 17.51
CA VAL A 453 0.29 -4.04 17.80
C VAL A 453 0.90 -4.48 19.13
N PHE A 454 2.17 -4.16 19.39
CA PHE A 454 2.83 -4.49 20.66
C PHE A 454 2.11 -3.87 21.87
N ALA A 455 1.73 -2.60 21.79
CA ALA A 455 0.98 -1.91 22.83
C ALA A 455 -0.39 -2.55 23.07
N ALA A 456 -1.11 -2.93 22.01
CA ALA A 456 -2.37 -3.67 22.11
C ALA A 456 -2.20 -5.02 22.81
N MET A 457 -1.12 -5.77 22.52
CA MET A 457 -0.83 -7.06 23.17
C MET A 457 -0.55 -6.93 24.66
N LEU A 458 0.13 -5.86 25.09
CA LEU A 458 0.33 -5.56 26.52
C LEU A 458 -1.01 -5.27 27.22
N LEU A 459 -1.89 -4.46 26.60
CA LEU A 459 -3.22 -4.19 27.15
C LEU A 459 -4.06 -5.46 27.24
N ILE A 460 -4.11 -6.28 26.19
CA ILE A 460 -4.84 -7.56 26.19
C ILE A 460 -4.34 -8.48 27.30
N GLN A 461 -3.02 -8.58 27.48
CA GLN A 461 -2.42 -9.44 28.52
C GLN A 461 -2.81 -9.02 29.95
N GLU A 462 -2.91 -7.72 30.25
CA GLU A 462 -3.35 -7.26 31.58
C GLU A 462 -4.89 -7.24 31.74
N LEU A 463 -5.65 -7.22 30.63
CA LEU A 463 -7.11 -7.26 30.65
C LEU A 463 -7.66 -8.69 30.84
N VAL A 464 -7.04 -9.69 30.21
CA VAL A 464 -7.41 -11.12 30.31
C VAL A 464 -7.18 -11.62 31.75
N PRO A 465 -8.20 -12.23 32.41
CA PRO A 465 -8.03 -12.78 33.76
C PRO A 465 -7.15 -14.03 33.78
N ASP A 466 -6.37 -14.21 34.85
CA ASP A 466 -5.64 -15.46 35.10
C ASP A 466 -6.59 -16.66 35.17
N ALA A 467 -6.25 -17.73 34.44
CA ALA A 467 -7.03 -18.96 34.39
C ALA A 467 -7.10 -19.73 35.72
N SER A 468 -6.34 -19.31 36.73
CA SER A 468 -6.40 -19.80 38.12
C SER A 468 -7.59 -19.24 38.92
N ALA A 469 -8.28 -18.21 38.41
CA ALA A 469 -9.38 -17.52 39.09
C ALA A 469 -10.73 -18.28 39.07
N GLY A 470 -10.71 -19.55 39.48
CA GLY A 470 -11.89 -20.36 39.77
C GLY A 470 -12.65 -20.89 38.54
N ASN A 471 -13.15 -22.12 38.65
CA ASN A 471 -14.00 -22.71 37.62
C ASN A 471 -15.40 -22.03 37.71
N PRO A 472 -15.90 -21.33 36.67
CA PRO A 472 -17.18 -20.65 36.77
C PRO A 472 -18.31 -21.66 36.96
N LEU A 473 -19.19 -21.38 37.93
CA LEU A 473 -20.34 -22.21 38.28
C LEU A 473 -21.22 -22.48 37.04
N ALA A 474 -21.90 -23.63 36.99
CA ALA A 474 -22.70 -24.04 35.84
C ALA A 474 -23.72 -22.97 35.38
N GLY A 475 -24.37 -22.27 36.32
CA GLY A 475 -25.26 -21.15 36.01
C GLY A 475 -24.57 -19.89 35.44
N GLN A 476 -23.29 -19.66 35.77
CA GLN A 476 -22.49 -18.64 35.08
C GLN A 476 -22.15 -19.09 33.66
N ARG A 477 -21.81 -20.36 33.43
CA ARG A 477 -21.58 -20.89 32.08
C ARG A 477 -22.82 -20.70 31.21
N LEU A 478 -24.01 -21.06 31.69
CA LEU A 478 -25.25 -20.91 30.94
C LEU A 478 -25.54 -19.44 30.54
N ARG A 479 -25.31 -18.48 31.46
CA ARG A 479 -25.43 -17.04 31.17
C ARG A 479 -24.37 -16.53 30.20
N VAL A 480 -23.15 -17.06 30.26
CA VAL A 480 -22.07 -16.75 29.31
C VAL A 480 -22.42 -17.26 27.92
N THR A 481 -22.84 -18.52 27.79
CA THR A 481 -23.28 -19.10 26.51
C THR A 481 -24.50 -18.35 25.96
N GLY A 482 -25.46 -17.98 26.82
CA GLY A 482 -26.61 -17.16 26.42
C GLY A 482 -26.24 -15.75 25.98
N LEU A 483 -25.21 -15.13 26.57
CA LEU A 483 -24.71 -13.82 26.13
C LEU A 483 -23.92 -13.90 24.83
N TYR A 484 -23.13 -14.97 24.62
CA TYR A 484 -22.44 -15.21 23.35
C TYR A 484 -23.40 -15.58 22.22
N ALA A 485 -24.38 -16.45 22.49
CA ALA A 485 -25.46 -16.76 21.55
C ALA A 485 -26.31 -15.52 21.28
N GLY A 486 -26.61 -14.69 22.28
CA GLY A 486 -27.30 -13.43 22.11
C GLY A 486 -26.51 -12.40 21.29
N ALA A 487 -25.19 -12.31 21.50
CA ALA A 487 -24.33 -11.45 20.68
C ALA A 487 -24.22 -11.95 19.23
N LEU A 488 -24.16 -13.27 19.01
CA LEU A 488 -24.15 -13.90 17.68
C LEU A 488 -25.50 -13.76 16.96
N LEU A 489 -26.62 -13.97 17.67
CA LEU A 489 -27.97 -13.72 17.16
C LEU A 489 -28.18 -12.23 16.88
N LEU A 490 -27.56 -11.34 17.67
CA LEU A 490 -27.53 -9.90 17.37
C LEU A 490 -26.60 -9.59 16.17
N SER A 491 -25.51 -10.33 15.94
CA SER A 491 -24.74 -10.24 14.68
C SER A 491 -25.64 -10.54 13.49
N VAL A 492 -26.36 -11.66 13.55
CA VAL A 492 -27.30 -12.09 12.50
C VAL A 492 -28.44 -11.09 12.34
N ALA A 493 -29.02 -10.59 13.44
CA ALA A 493 -30.12 -9.61 13.38
C ALA A 493 -29.67 -8.19 12.95
N VAL A 494 -28.44 -7.78 13.22
CA VAL A 494 -27.88 -6.49 12.73
C VAL A 494 -27.50 -6.59 11.26
N LEU A 495 -26.97 -7.73 10.81
CA LEU A 495 -26.85 -8.04 9.39
C LEU A 495 -28.24 -7.97 8.72
N LEU A 496 -29.17 -8.85 9.11
CA LEU A 496 -30.51 -8.93 8.52
C LEU A 496 -31.31 -7.61 8.63
N GLY A 497 -31.12 -6.83 9.69
CA GLY A 497 -31.74 -5.53 9.88
C GLY A 497 -31.11 -4.41 9.03
N GLY A 498 -29.79 -4.43 8.83
CA GLY A 498 -29.12 -3.51 7.90
C GLY A 498 -29.49 -3.80 6.46
N ILE A 499 -29.62 -5.08 6.11
CA ILE A 499 -30.14 -5.57 4.83
C ILE A 499 -31.58 -5.08 4.62
N TRP A 500 -32.46 -5.27 5.62
CA TRP A 500 -33.87 -4.84 5.55
C TRP A 500 -34.06 -3.32 5.51
N LEU A 501 -33.12 -2.53 6.04
CA LEU A 501 -33.12 -1.07 5.92
C LEU A 501 -32.60 -0.56 4.57
N ALA A 502 -31.91 -1.41 3.80
CA ALA A 502 -31.43 -1.11 2.45
C ALA A 502 -32.42 -1.48 1.34
N THR A 503 -33.61 -1.96 1.70
CA THR A 503 -34.64 -2.49 0.78
C THR A 503 -35.96 -1.74 0.92
N PRO A 504 -36.58 -1.29 -0.20
CA PRO A 504 -37.99 -0.94 -0.24
C PRO A 504 -38.89 -2.12 0.18
N GLY A 505 -40.14 -1.84 0.55
CA GLY A 505 -41.04 -2.83 1.17
C GLY A 505 -41.60 -3.88 0.21
N ASP A 506 -41.90 -5.07 0.74
CA ASP A 506 -42.31 -6.27 -0.01
C ASP A 506 -43.48 -6.07 -1.00
N ALA A 507 -43.13 -5.90 -2.26
CA ALA A 507 -43.80 -6.56 -3.38
C ALA A 507 -42.75 -7.41 -4.13
N ARG A 508 -43.21 -8.46 -4.80
CA ARG A 508 -42.46 -9.08 -5.90
C ARG A 508 -43.30 -8.88 -7.14
N ALA A 509 -43.17 -7.73 -7.80
CA ALA A 509 -43.63 -7.62 -9.18
C ALA A 509 -42.87 -8.64 -10.05
N PRO A 510 -43.51 -9.20 -11.09
CA PRO A 510 -42.77 -9.94 -12.10
C PRO A 510 -41.76 -8.99 -12.76
N GLY A 511 -40.49 -9.40 -12.81
CA GLY A 511 -39.44 -8.63 -13.48
C GLY A 511 -39.82 -8.37 -14.94
N ILE A 512 -39.58 -7.15 -15.40
CA ILE A 512 -39.79 -6.76 -16.79
C ILE A 512 -38.60 -7.33 -17.58
N GLU A 513 -38.89 -8.14 -18.61
CA GLU A 513 -37.88 -8.63 -19.55
C GLU A 513 -37.93 -7.73 -20.82
N PRO A 514 -37.26 -6.55 -20.85
CA PRO A 514 -37.22 -5.69 -22.04
C PRO A 514 -36.47 -6.33 -23.23
N PHE A 515 -35.91 -7.53 -22.99
CA PHE A 515 -34.91 -8.18 -23.82
C PHE A 515 -35.49 -9.18 -24.84
N SER A 516 -36.79 -9.49 -24.79
CA SER A 516 -37.40 -10.50 -25.68
C SER A 516 -37.38 -10.11 -27.17
N ASP A 517 -37.50 -8.82 -27.46
CA ASP A 517 -37.81 -8.25 -28.79
C ASP A 517 -36.90 -7.06 -29.15
N MET A 518 -35.66 -7.02 -28.65
CA MET A 518 -34.72 -5.93 -28.94
C MET A 518 -34.28 -5.87 -30.42
N GLN A 519 -33.92 -4.68 -30.88
CA GLN A 519 -33.53 -4.37 -32.26
C GLN A 519 -32.24 -3.55 -32.33
N PHE A 520 -31.40 -3.83 -33.33
CA PHE A 520 -30.23 -3.01 -33.64
C PHE A 520 -30.64 -1.74 -34.39
N VAL A 521 -30.24 -0.57 -33.87
CA VAL A 521 -30.48 0.76 -34.47
C VAL A 521 -29.23 1.32 -35.14
N MET A 522 -28.05 0.95 -34.61
CA MET A 522 -26.75 1.17 -35.24
C MET A 522 -25.90 -0.08 -35.04
N GLY A 523 -25.03 -0.39 -36.01
CA GLY A 523 -24.32 -1.65 -36.08
C GLY A 523 -25.17 -2.80 -36.64
N GLU A 524 -24.56 -3.97 -36.77
CA GLU A 524 -25.20 -5.21 -37.22
C GLU A 524 -24.93 -6.33 -36.20
N GLY A 525 -25.88 -7.23 -36.03
CA GLY A 525 -25.78 -8.36 -35.11
C GLY A 525 -26.89 -9.37 -35.33
N HIS A 526 -26.75 -10.55 -34.74
CA HIS A 526 -27.71 -11.65 -34.88
C HIS A 526 -28.10 -12.24 -33.52
N ARG A 527 -29.18 -13.03 -33.50
CA ARG A 527 -29.64 -13.74 -32.31
C ARG A 527 -29.20 -15.20 -32.38
N GLU A 528 -28.30 -15.61 -31.49
CA GLU A 528 -27.88 -17.00 -31.30
C GLU A 528 -28.61 -17.59 -30.08
N GLY A 529 -29.73 -18.28 -30.33
CA GLY A 529 -30.59 -18.80 -29.28
C GLY A 529 -31.26 -17.68 -28.47
N ASP A 530 -30.88 -17.56 -27.20
CA ASP A 530 -31.36 -16.51 -26.30
C ASP A 530 -30.41 -15.31 -26.19
N ALA A 531 -29.23 -15.36 -26.83
CA ALA A 531 -28.27 -14.25 -26.86
C ALA A 531 -28.36 -13.41 -28.13
N TYR A 532 -28.18 -12.10 -27.99
CA TYR A 532 -27.88 -11.18 -29.09
C TYR A 532 -26.37 -11.01 -29.17
N VAL A 533 -25.78 -11.35 -30.31
CA VAL A 533 -24.35 -11.25 -30.60
C VAL A 533 -24.13 -10.10 -31.57
N ILE A 534 -23.13 -9.26 -31.30
CA ILE A 534 -22.78 -8.11 -32.13
C ILE A 534 -21.78 -8.57 -33.20
N ASP A 535 -22.17 -8.47 -34.46
CA ASP A 535 -21.33 -8.86 -35.60
C ASP A 535 -20.48 -7.69 -36.11
N ARG A 536 -20.97 -6.45 -35.95
CA ARG A 536 -20.37 -5.26 -36.55
C ARG A 536 -20.76 -3.97 -35.85
N TYR A 537 -19.76 -3.12 -35.63
CA TYR A 537 -19.92 -1.73 -35.20
C TYR A 537 -20.13 -0.80 -36.40
N GLN A 538 -20.99 0.20 -36.25
CA GLN A 538 -21.18 1.30 -37.21
C GLN A 538 -20.67 2.59 -36.56
N ASP A 539 -19.73 3.27 -37.22
CA ASP A 539 -19.11 4.50 -36.71
C ASP A 539 -18.54 4.33 -35.27
N GLY A 540 -17.97 3.15 -34.99
CA GLY A 540 -17.42 2.76 -33.68
C GLY A 540 -18.44 2.25 -32.65
N VAL A 541 -19.73 2.19 -33.00
CA VAL A 541 -20.83 1.93 -32.06
C VAL A 541 -21.79 0.83 -32.56
N ALA A 542 -22.26 -0.01 -31.63
CA ALA A 542 -23.42 -0.87 -31.84
C ALA A 542 -24.49 -0.55 -30.78
N LEU A 543 -25.73 -0.30 -31.22
CA LEU A 543 -26.81 0.16 -30.36
C LEU A 543 -28.00 -0.80 -30.46
N LEU A 544 -28.28 -1.49 -29.34
CA LEU A 544 -29.38 -2.44 -29.19
C LEU A 544 -30.46 -1.81 -28.29
N THR A 545 -31.70 -1.65 -28.78
CA THR A 545 -32.81 -1.02 -28.03
C THR A 545 -34.00 -1.96 -27.84
N SER A 546 -34.75 -1.78 -26.74
CA SER A 546 -36.10 -2.34 -26.57
C SER A 546 -37.14 -1.68 -27.48
N GLY A 547 -36.82 -0.49 -28.00
CA GLY A 547 -37.84 0.44 -28.52
C GLY A 547 -38.77 0.91 -27.40
N PRO A 548 -39.99 1.38 -27.74
CA PRO A 548 -40.93 1.93 -26.77
C PRO A 548 -41.36 0.91 -25.71
N ILE A 549 -41.04 1.23 -24.46
CA ILE A 549 -41.46 0.48 -23.26
C ILE A 549 -42.07 1.45 -22.25
N GLU A 550 -42.65 0.95 -21.16
CA GLU A 550 -43.10 1.78 -20.03
C GLU A 550 -42.66 1.10 -18.73
N ILE A 551 -41.73 1.73 -18.02
CA ILE A 551 -41.18 1.24 -16.73
C ILE A 551 -41.30 2.37 -15.71
N ASP A 552 -41.81 2.07 -14.51
CA ASP A 552 -41.75 2.99 -13.37
C ASP A 552 -40.40 2.81 -12.65
N ALA A 553 -39.50 3.77 -12.84
CA ALA A 553 -38.18 3.79 -12.20
C ALA A 553 -38.28 3.95 -10.67
N GLY A 554 -39.43 4.39 -10.13
CA GLY A 554 -39.67 4.49 -8.70
C GLY A 554 -39.97 3.16 -8.00
N THR A 555 -40.28 2.10 -8.77
CA THR A 555 -40.48 0.74 -8.25
C THR A 555 -39.43 -0.25 -8.74
N SER A 556 -38.97 -0.08 -9.99
CA SER A 556 -38.06 -1.01 -10.66
C SER A 556 -36.70 -0.35 -10.85
N ASP A 557 -35.77 -0.64 -9.94
CA ASP A 557 -34.46 0.02 -9.79
C ASP A 557 -33.26 -0.92 -9.92
N LEU A 558 -33.48 -2.22 -10.19
CA LEU A 558 -32.40 -3.21 -10.32
C LEU A 558 -32.42 -3.89 -11.69
N LEU A 559 -31.29 -3.81 -12.41
CA LEU A 559 -31.06 -4.53 -13.66
C LEU A 559 -30.22 -5.79 -13.38
N ARG A 560 -30.79 -6.97 -13.62
CA ARG A 560 -30.05 -8.23 -13.67
C ARG A 560 -29.66 -8.54 -15.10
N LEU A 561 -28.38 -8.74 -15.37
CA LEU A 561 -27.86 -8.91 -16.72
C LEU A 561 -26.88 -10.09 -16.84
N ASP A 562 -26.81 -10.68 -18.03
CA ASP A 562 -25.81 -11.68 -18.46
C ASP A 562 -25.23 -11.14 -19.76
N VAL A 563 -24.08 -10.47 -19.64
CA VAL A 563 -23.40 -9.75 -20.73
C VAL A 563 -21.94 -10.19 -20.78
N SER A 564 -21.48 -10.48 -22.00
CA SER A 564 -20.10 -10.81 -22.31
C SER A 564 -19.54 -9.76 -23.26
N PHE A 565 -18.37 -9.22 -22.94
CA PHE A 565 -17.53 -8.39 -23.82
C PHE A 565 -16.06 -8.72 -23.51
N ALA A 566 -15.11 -8.12 -24.24
CA ALA A 566 -13.70 -8.40 -24.02
C ALA A 566 -13.20 -7.87 -22.66
N ASP A 567 -12.44 -8.69 -21.95
CA ASP A 567 -11.73 -8.30 -20.72
C ASP A 567 -10.78 -7.11 -20.98
N GLY A 568 -10.61 -6.26 -19.96
CA GLY A 568 -9.50 -5.28 -19.92
C GLY A 568 -9.82 -3.84 -20.32
N ILE A 569 -11.09 -3.43 -20.38
CA ILE A 569 -11.46 -2.02 -20.64
C ILE A 569 -10.97 -1.12 -19.49
N ILE A 570 -10.16 -0.11 -19.81
CA ILE A 570 -9.44 0.72 -18.83
C ILE A 570 -10.20 2.01 -18.51
N ASP A 571 -10.83 2.61 -19.52
CA ASP A 571 -11.57 3.86 -19.38
C ASP A 571 -13.09 3.60 -19.28
N PRO A 572 -13.79 4.09 -18.23
CA PRO A 572 -15.24 4.02 -18.13
C PRO A 572 -16.02 4.66 -19.28
N ASP A 573 -15.42 5.57 -20.05
CA ASP A 573 -16.06 6.14 -21.25
C ASP A 573 -15.97 5.23 -22.49
N ASP A 574 -15.04 4.26 -22.50
CA ASP A 574 -14.85 3.24 -23.56
C ASP A 574 -15.59 1.92 -23.28
N ALA A 575 -16.22 1.78 -22.11
CA ALA A 575 -16.94 0.58 -21.71
C ALA A 575 -18.40 0.56 -22.21
N PRO A 576 -18.99 -0.63 -22.43
CA PRO A 576 -20.41 -0.77 -22.74
C PRO A 576 -21.28 -0.10 -21.69
N ALA A 577 -22.42 0.44 -22.11
CA ALA A 577 -23.34 1.11 -21.20
C ALA A 577 -24.78 0.62 -21.38
N PHE A 578 -25.48 0.46 -20.27
CA PHE A 578 -26.94 0.36 -20.29
C PHE A 578 -27.52 1.78 -20.32
N PHE A 579 -28.42 2.06 -21.27
CA PHE A 579 -29.01 3.38 -21.46
C PHE A 579 -30.53 3.36 -21.29
N TRP A 580 -31.10 4.52 -20.97
CA TRP A 580 -32.54 4.74 -20.89
C TRP A 580 -32.93 6.15 -21.33
N ARG A 581 -34.23 6.32 -21.64
CA ARG A 581 -34.87 7.62 -21.85
C ARG A 581 -36.04 7.82 -20.91
N LEU A 582 -36.21 9.05 -20.42
CA LEU A 582 -37.33 9.43 -19.57
C LEU A 582 -38.47 10.07 -20.38
N GLN A 583 -39.72 9.77 -20.01
CA GLN A 583 -40.92 10.40 -20.59
C GLN A 583 -40.90 11.93 -20.45
N ALA A 584 -40.29 12.44 -19.37
CA ALA A 584 -40.16 13.87 -19.11
C ALA A 584 -39.12 14.57 -20.01
N GLN A 585 -38.14 13.82 -20.53
CA GLN A 585 -37.00 14.33 -21.29
C GLN A 585 -36.69 13.40 -22.48
N PRO A 586 -37.62 13.18 -23.43
CA PRO A 586 -37.48 12.15 -24.47
C PRO A 586 -36.32 12.40 -25.46
N GLY A 587 -35.78 13.62 -25.49
CA GLY A 587 -34.61 13.98 -26.31
C GLY A 587 -33.26 13.62 -25.68
N GLU A 588 -33.21 13.43 -24.36
CA GLU A 588 -31.99 13.11 -23.62
C GLU A 588 -31.82 11.59 -23.47
N VAL A 589 -30.58 11.15 -23.29
CA VAL A 589 -30.22 9.74 -23.06
C VAL A 589 -29.38 9.70 -21.80
N SER A 590 -29.89 9.01 -20.79
CA SER A 590 -29.14 8.72 -19.57
C SER A 590 -28.51 7.33 -19.71
N ARG A 591 -27.33 7.14 -19.13
CA ARG A 591 -26.57 5.88 -19.24
C ARG A 591 -25.86 5.54 -17.94
N ILE A 592 -25.64 4.25 -17.72
CA ILE A 592 -24.76 3.71 -16.68
C ILE A 592 -23.75 2.77 -17.36
N THR A 593 -22.46 2.99 -17.11
CA THR A 593 -21.38 2.16 -17.62
C THR A 593 -21.41 0.79 -16.94
N LEU A 594 -21.23 -0.27 -17.73
CA LEU A 594 -21.04 -1.66 -17.29
C LEU A 594 -19.53 -1.91 -17.23
N LEU A 595 -18.98 -2.14 -16.03
CA LEU A 595 -17.53 -2.12 -15.80
C LEU A 595 -16.90 -3.51 -15.67
N ASP A 596 -17.73 -4.55 -15.55
CA ASP A 596 -17.35 -5.96 -15.48
C ASP A 596 -18.48 -6.79 -16.12
N HIS A 597 -18.41 -8.12 -16.03
CA HIS A 597 -19.54 -9.03 -16.23
C HIS A 597 -20.57 -8.92 -15.07
N ASP A 598 -20.98 -7.70 -14.72
CA ASP A 598 -21.87 -7.38 -13.60
C ASP A 598 -23.15 -8.22 -13.67
N GLU A 599 -23.43 -9.12 -12.71
CA GLU A 599 -24.70 -9.89 -12.77
C GLU A 599 -25.90 -9.01 -12.33
N LEU A 600 -25.62 -7.95 -11.55
CA LEU A 600 -26.61 -7.06 -10.94
C LEU A 600 -26.15 -5.58 -10.89
N VAL A 601 -26.84 -4.71 -11.63
CA VAL A 601 -26.62 -3.25 -11.67
C VAL A 601 -27.78 -2.51 -11.00
N ASP A 602 -27.48 -1.60 -10.08
CA ASP A 602 -28.47 -0.76 -9.38
C ASP A 602 -28.67 0.57 -10.10
N LEU A 603 -29.75 0.64 -10.87
CA LEU A 603 -30.12 1.79 -11.67
C LEU A 603 -30.48 2.98 -10.76
N GLY A 604 -31.07 2.72 -9.59
CA GLY A 604 -31.39 3.72 -8.56
C GLY A 604 -30.17 4.39 -7.92
N SER A 605 -28.94 3.98 -8.26
CA SER A 605 -27.71 4.71 -7.93
C SER A 605 -27.45 5.92 -8.87
N SER A 606 -28.08 5.97 -10.03
CA SER A 606 -28.02 7.11 -10.95
C SER A 606 -29.06 8.17 -10.57
N GLU A 607 -28.64 9.44 -10.50
CA GLU A 607 -29.57 10.57 -10.27
C GLU A 607 -30.63 10.68 -11.39
N ASP A 608 -30.33 10.14 -12.58
CA ASP A 608 -31.21 10.16 -13.75
C ASP A 608 -32.22 9.00 -13.81
N TRP A 609 -32.15 8.02 -12.90
CA TRP A 609 -33.13 6.92 -12.87
C TRP A 609 -34.37 7.33 -12.07
N SER A 610 -35.31 8.05 -12.71
CA SER A 610 -36.51 8.54 -12.04
C SER A 610 -37.74 8.70 -12.94
N GLY A 611 -38.93 8.52 -12.38
CA GLY A 611 -40.20 8.67 -13.10
C GLY A 611 -40.45 7.54 -14.11
N THR A 612 -41.10 7.85 -15.23
CA THR A 612 -41.44 6.86 -16.26
C THR A 612 -40.35 6.78 -17.32
N VAL A 613 -39.71 5.62 -17.44
CA VAL A 613 -38.74 5.29 -18.49
C VAL A 613 -39.48 4.77 -19.72
N THR A 614 -39.15 5.29 -20.90
CA THR A 614 -39.86 5.04 -22.18
C THR A 614 -39.08 4.24 -23.22
N GLU A 615 -37.77 4.08 -23.03
CA GLU A 615 -36.87 3.29 -23.88
C GLU A 615 -35.72 2.81 -22.99
N VAL A 616 -35.25 1.58 -23.18
CA VAL A 616 -34.02 1.05 -22.58
C VAL A 616 -33.19 0.31 -23.62
N GLY A 617 -31.89 0.17 -23.40
CA GLY A 617 -31.04 -0.62 -24.28
C GLY A 617 -29.58 -0.67 -23.87
N PHE A 618 -28.76 -1.21 -24.76
CA PHE A 618 -27.33 -1.35 -24.59
C PHE A 618 -26.57 -0.62 -25.70
N LEU A 619 -25.56 0.13 -25.29
CA LEU A 619 -24.58 0.80 -26.10
C LEU A 619 -23.27 0.00 -26.00
N PHE A 620 -22.79 -0.54 -27.11
CA PHE A 620 -21.49 -1.18 -27.20
C PHE A 620 -20.56 -0.35 -28.08
N LEU A 621 -19.30 -0.27 -27.69
CA LEU A 621 -18.24 0.45 -28.37
C LEU A 621 -17.24 -0.55 -28.97
N GLU A 622 -16.62 -0.21 -30.09
CA GLU A 622 -15.68 -1.11 -30.80
C GLU A 622 -14.47 -1.52 -29.93
N SER A 623 -14.11 -0.67 -28.96
CA SER A 623 -13.16 -0.93 -27.86
C SER A 623 -13.50 -2.16 -27.00
N ALA A 624 -14.78 -2.53 -26.89
CA ALA A 624 -15.26 -3.68 -26.11
C ALA A 624 -15.08 -5.04 -26.82
N GLY A 625 -14.45 -5.05 -28.01
CA GLY A 625 -14.05 -6.24 -28.74
C GLY A 625 -15.11 -6.81 -29.70
N ALA A 626 -14.68 -7.78 -30.51
CA ALA A 626 -15.46 -8.31 -31.63
C ALA A 626 -16.50 -9.38 -31.26
N GLU A 627 -16.53 -9.86 -30.02
CA GLU A 627 -17.43 -10.94 -29.55
C GLU A 627 -18.35 -10.48 -28.41
N ALA A 628 -18.78 -9.22 -28.43
CA ALA A 628 -19.73 -8.70 -27.46
C ALA A 628 -21.12 -9.34 -27.64
N SER A 629 -21.75 -9.77 -26.54
CA SER A 629 -23.08 -10.38 -26.55
C SER A 629 -23.87 -10.12 -25.25
N VAL A 630 -25.19 -10.05 -25.37
CA VAL A 630 -26.11 -9.99 -24.23
C VAL A 630 -27.00 -11.22 -24.27
N ARG A 631 -26.95 -12.07 -23.24
CA ARG A 631 -27.79 -13.27 -23.11
C ARG A 631 -29.06 -13.00 -22.30
N LYS A 632 -29.01 -12.06 -21.35
CA LYS A 632 -30.17 -11.75 -20.51
C LYS A 632 -30.13 -10.31 -20.00
N ALA A 633 -31.29 -9.68 -19.93
CA ALA A 633 -31.51 -8.43 -19.21
C ALA A 633 -32.92 -8.43 -18.61
N VAL A 634 -33.04 -8.27 -17.29
CA VAL A 634 -34.31 -8.22 -16.56
C VAL A 634 -34.26 -7.05 -15.59
N ILE A 635 -35.27 -6.19 -15.63
CA ILE A 635 -35.40 -5.08 -14.69
C ILE A 635 -36.42 -5.49 -13.63
N GLU A 636 -35.97 -5.62 -12.38
CA GLU A 636 -36.74 -6.10 -11.24
C GLU A 636 -36.79 -5.05 -10.11
N GLU A 637 -37.78 -5.18 -9.22
CA GLU A 637 -37.85 -4.41 -7.98
C GLU A 637 -36.77 -4.93 -7.01
N LYS A 638 -36.01 -4.04 -6.36
CA LYS A 638 -34.91 -4.41 -5.46
C LYS A 638 -35.38 -5.03 -4.14
N GLY A 639 -35.66 -6.33 -4.19
CA GLY A 639 -35.99 -7.14 -3.03
C GLY A 639 -34.79 -7.51 -2.13
N VAL A 640 -35.09 -8.03 -0.94
CA VAL A 640 -34.11 -8.45 0.08
C VAL A 640 -33.08 -9.45 -0.44
N ASP A 641 -33.51 -10.42 -1.26
CA ASP A 641 -32.63 -11.45 -1.81
C ASP A 641 -31.59 -10.85 -2.78
N SER A 642 -32.02 -9.94 -3.67
CA SER A 642 -31.15 -9.32 -4.67
C SER A 642 -30.22 -8.26 -4.05
N ALA A 643 -30.70 -7.47 -3.08
CA ALA A 643 -29.85 -6.58 -2.28
C ALA A 643 -28.77 -7.37 -1.51
N MET A 644 -29.05 -8.62 -1.11
CA MET A 644 -28.07 -9.49 -0.46
C MET A 644 -27.06 -10.12 -1.41
N ALA A 645 -27.49 -10.57 -2.58
CA ALA A 645 -26.59 -11.05 -3.63
C ALA A 645 -25.59 -9.95 -3.98
N LEU A 646 -26.08 -8.74 -4.18
CA LEU A 646 -25.29 -7.58 -4.54
C LEU A 646 -24.33 -7.10 -3.42
N LEU A 647 -24.75 -7.11 -2.15
CA LEU A 647 -23.80 -6.79 -1.06
C LEU A 647 -22.72 -7.88 -0.93
N ALA A 648 -23.04 -9.13 -1.22
CA ALA A 648 -22.05 -10.20 -1.28
C ALA A 648 -21.08 -10.01 -2.48
N GLU A 649 -21.58 -9.57 -3.63
CA GLU A 649 -20.79 -9.20 -4.81
C GLU A 649 -19.84 -8.03 -4.49
N GLU A 650 -20.33 -6.93 -3.91
CA GLU A 650 -19.49 -5.81 -3.45
C GLU A 650 -18.41 -6.25 -2.43
N TRP A 651 -18.76 -7.14 -1.49
CA TRP A 651 -17.87 -7.59 -0.41
C TRP A 651 -16.93 -8.74 -0.75
N PHE A 652 -17.19 -9.52 -1.80
CA PHE A 652 -16.34 -10.61 -2.27
C PHE A 652 -15.77 -10.38 -3.66
N GLY A 653 -16.13 -9.26 -4.31
CA GLY A 653 -15.57 -8.78 -5.55
C GLY A 653 -14.05 -8.78 -5.52
N TYR A 654 -13.49 -9.23 -6.64
CA TYR A 654 -12.05 -9.33 -6.82
C TYR A 654 -11.45 -7.93 -6.90
N GLU A 655 -10.51 -7.65 -6.01
CA GLU A 655 -9.78 -6.38 -6.01
C GLU A 655 -8.39 -6.69 -6.61
N PRO A 656 -8.02 -6.20 -7.80
CA PRO A 656 -6.68 -6.40 -8.34
C PRO A 656 -5.61 -5.61 -7.57
N TRP A 657 -4.33 -5.81 -7.92
CA TRP A 657 -3.27 -4.88 -7.51
C TRP A 657 -3.29 -3.67 -8.45
N THR A 658 -3.39 -2.46 -7.89
CA THR A 658 -3.35 -1.18 -8.61
C THR A 658 -2.24 -0.29 -8.03
N GLN A 659 -1.80 0.76 -8.74
CA GLN A 659 -0.81 1.70 -8.17
C GLN A 659 -1.23 2.31 -6.82
N ARG A 660 -2.54 2.32 -6.51
CA ARG A 660 -3.09 2.80 -5.23
C ARG A 660 -2.95 1.78 -4.10
N SER A 661 -2.84 0.48 -4.36
CA SER A 661 -2.94 -0.59 -3.35
C SER A 661 -1.87 -0.56 -2.25
N ALA A 662 -0.74 0.11 -2.46
CA ALA A 662 0.27 0.35 -1.43
C ALA A 662 -0.07 1.52 -0.50
N HIS A 663 -1.15 2.24 -0.77
CA HIS A 663 -1.60 3.42 -0.02
C HIS A 663 -3.03 3.25 0.46
N SER A 664 -3.90 2.63 -0.34
CA SER A 664 -5.31 2.43 -0.06
C SER A 664 -5.81 1.13 -0.69
N LEU A 665 -6.52 0.32 0.08
CA LEU A 665 -7.27 -0.86 -0.36
C LEU A 665 -8.74 -0.58 -0.07
N ALA A 666 -9.62 -0.79 -1.05
CA ALA A 666 -11.06 -0.75 -0.83
C ALA A 666 -11.48 -1.92 0.07
N GLY A 667 -10.95 -3.12 -0.24
CA GLY A 667 -11.43 -4.38 0.32
C GLY A 667 -12.79 -4.73 -0.26
N GLY A 668 -12.82 -5.07 -1.55
CA GLY A 668 -14.04 -5.40 -2.32
C GLY A 668 -14.02 -4.69 -3.66
N ALA A 669 -15.19 -4.48 -4.25
CA ALA A 669 -15.37 -3.45 -5.26
C ALA A 669 -14.89 -2.08 -4.73
N GLU A 670 -14.39 -1.19 -5.61
CA GLU A 670 -13.94 0.16 -5.20
C GLU A 670 -15.11 1.04 -4.76
N SER A 671 -16.30 0.86 -5.36
CA SER A 671 -17.57 1.41 -4.86
C SER A 671 -18.30 0.36 -4.03
N GLN A 672 -18.73 0.72 -2.82
CA GLN A 672 -19.52 -0.15 -1.94
C GLN A 672 -20.60 0.68 -1.26
N ARG A 673 -21.85 0.24 -1.33
CA ARG A 673 -22.99 0.91 -0.66
C ARG A 673 -22.90 0.83 0.86
N LEU A 674 -22.44 -0.31 1.37
CA LEU A 674 -22.21 -0.52 2.80
C LEU A 674 -20.89 -1.27 2.99
N ALA A 675 -19.79 -0.52 3.16
CA ALA A 675 -18.48 -1.14 3.32
C ALA A 675 -18.45 -2.12 4.51
N LEU A 676 -18.00 -3.36 4.26
CA LEU A 676 -18.00 -4.42 5.26
C LEU A 676 -17.24 -4.05 6.56
N PRO A 677 -16.07 -3.35 6.54
CA PRO A 677 -15.42 -2.88 7.75
C PRO A 677 -16.30 -1.94 8.60
N THR A 678 -17.10 -1.07 7.95
CA THR A 678 -18.03 -0.16 8.66
C THR A 678 -19.11 -0.95 9.39
N LEU A 679 -19.73 -1.93 8.71
CA LEU A 679 -20.77 -2.78 9.30
C LEU A 679 -20.24 -3.58 10.50
N VAL A 680 -19.06 -4.19 10.37
CA VAL A 680 -18.45 -4.96 11.46
C VAL A 680 -17.97 -4.02 12.60
N ALA A 681 -17.51 -2.80 12.31
CA ALA A 681 -17.18 -1.80 13.32
C ALA A 681 -18.43 -1.35 14.13
N ALA A 682 -19.54 -1.09 13.44
CA ALA A 682 -20.82 -0.73 14.06
C ALA A 682 -21.35 -1.86 14.94
N TRP A 683 -21.30 -3.11 14.45
CA TRP A 683 -21.64 -4.30 15.25
C TRP A 683 -20.76 -4.41 16.51
N LEU A 684 -19.44 -4.26 16.36
CA LEU A 684 -18.50 -4.31 17.48
C LEU A 684 -18.81 -3.24 18.53
N LEU A 685 -19.12 -2.00 18.10
CA LEU A 685 -19.52 -0.92 18.99
C LEU A 685 -20.80 -1.26 19.76
N VAL A 686 -21.83 -1.78 19.10
CA VAL A 686 -23.08 -2.21 19.75
C VAL A 686 -22.81 -3.31 20.78
N VAL A 687 -22.00 -4.32 20.45
CA VAL A 687 -21.64 -5.41 21.39
C VAL A 687 -20.83 -4.86 22.57
N VAL A 688 -19.93 -3.91 22.37
CA VAL A 688 -19.19 -3.23 23.44
C VAL A 688 -20.15 -2.48 24.37
N LEU A 689 -21.06 -1.67 23.83
CA LEU A 689 -22.03 -0.91 24.62
C LEU A 689 -22.95 -1.83 25.43
N LEU A 690 -23.47 -2.91 24.83
CA LEU A 690 -24.30 -3.90 25.51
C LEU A 690 -23.52 -4.69 26.58
N ALA A 691 -22.27 -5.07 26.32
CA ALA A 691 -21.41 -5.72 27.31
C ALA A 691 -21.07 -4.80 28.49
N LEU A 692 -20.87 -3.49 28.24
CA LEU A 692 -20.66 -2.47 29.26
C LEU A 692 -21.95 -2.11 30.02
N TRP A 693 -23.12 -2.21 29.41
CA TRP A 693 -24.40 -1.94 30.07
C TRP A 693 -24.88 -3.16 30.87
N LEU A 694 -25.21 -4.27 30.18
CA LEU A 694 -25.88 -5.46 30.71
C LEU A 694 -24.95 -6.56 31.22
N GLY A 695 -23.72 -6.64 30.70
CA GLY A 695 -22.84 -7.80 30.93
C GLY A 695 -22.52 -8.04 32.42
N PRO A 696 -22.23 -9.28 32.86
CA PRO A 696 -21.78 -9.53 34.22
C PRO A 696 -20.40 -8.87 34.48
N ARG A 697 -20.26 -8.06 35.54
CA ARG A 697 -19.04 -7.24 35.81
C ARG A 697 -17.71 -8.00 35.67
N GLY A 698 -17.65 -9.27 36.04
CA GLY A 698 -16.44 -10.11 35.95
C GLY A 698 -16.11 -10.65 34.55
N GLN A 699 -17.02 -10.53 33.58
CA GLN A 699 -16.94 -11.19 32.27
C GLN A 699 -17.05 -10.24 31.07
N ARG A 700 -17.48 -8.97 31.27
CA ARG A 700 -17.63 -7.95 30.20
C ARG A 700 -16.41 -7.87 29.27
N ILE A 701 -15.22 -7.82 29.86
CA ILE A 701 -13.93 -7.73 29.14
C ILE A 701 -13.74 -8.95 28.22
N ASN A 702 -14.00 -10.16 28.70
CA ASN A 702 -13.83 -11.38 27.90
C ASN A 702 -14.79 -11.41 26.70
N VAL A 703 -16.02 -10.91 26.90
CA VAL A 703 -17.03 -10.81 25.83
C VAL A 703 -16.58 -9.83 24.75
N ILE A 704 -16.10 -8.66 25.16
CA ILE A 704 -15.57 -7.65 24.24
C ILE A 704 -14.35 -8.16 23.48
N LEU A 705 -13.38 -8.78 24.17
CA LEU A 705 -12.19 -9.35 23.52
C LEU A 705 -12.54 -10.49 22.54
N LEU A 706 -13.58 -11.30 22.82
CA LEU A 706 -14.05 -12.29 21.86
C LEU A 706 -14.75 -11.64 20.67
N ALA A 707 -15.58 -10.62 20.90
CA ALA A 707 -16.24 -9.88 19.82
C ALA A 707 -15.23 -9.23 18.87
N MET A 708 -14.18 -8.60 19.41
CA MET A 708 -13.06 -8.07 18.62
C MET A 708 -12.34 -9.16 17.82
N LEU A 709 -12.14 -10.35 18.39
CA LEU A 709 -11.50 -11.47 17.71
C LEU A 709 -12.36 -12.02 16.56
N VAL A 710 -13.67 -12.14 16.77
CA VAL A 710 -14.63 -12.53 15.72
C VAL A 710 -14.68 -11.46 14.62
N ALA A 711 -14.76 -10.19 15.00
CA ALA A 711 -14.72 -9.04 14.09
C ALA A 711 -13.49 -9.08 13.16
N TRP A 712 -12.31 -9.33 13.74
CA TRP A 712 -11.07 -9.48 12.99
C TRP A 712 -11.13 -10.65 12.01
N PHE A 713 -11.51 -11.84 12.48
CA PHE A 713 -11.55 -13.04 11.63
C PHE A 713 -12.59 -12.98 10.50
N MET A 714 -13.67 -12.20 10.65
CA MET A 714 -14.63 -11.99 9.56
C MET A 714 -13.99 -11.26 8.37
N LEU A 715 -13.27 -10.15 8.64
CA LEU A 715 -12.58 -9.39 7.60
C LEU A 715 -11.35 -10.15 7.07
N ASP A 716 -10.56 -10.75 7.96
CA ASP A 716 -9.37 -11.53 7.64
C ASP A 716 -9.70 -12.74 6.73
N ALA A 717 -10.83 -13.43 6.96
CA ALA A 717 -11.28 -14.52 6.09
C ALA A 717 -11.61 -14.04 4.67
N ARG A 718 -12.33 -12.91 4.54
CA ARG A 718 -12.66 -12.27 3.24
C ARG A 718 -11.39 -11.79 2.53
N TRP A 719 -10.44 -11.22 3.27
CA TRP A 719 -9.16 -10.78 2.74
C TRP A 719 -8.32 -11.95 2.26
N LEU A 720 -8.27 -13.05 3.03
CA LEU A 720 -7.58 -14.27 2.65
C LEU A 720 -8.14 -14.89 1.35
N VAL A 721 -9.45 -14.84 1.11
CA VAL A 721 -10.06 -15.26 -0.17
C VAL A 721 -9.50 -14.44 -1.34
N ASN A 722 -9.55 -13.11 -1.23
CA ASN A 722 -9.01 -12.19 -2.25
C ASN A 722 -7.51 -12.44 -2.52
N ARG A 723 -6.72 -12.63 -1.45
CA ARG A 723 -5.29 -12.96 -1.58
C ARG A 723 -5.02 -14.31 -2.24
N VAL A 724 -5.87 -15.31 -2.04
CA VAL A 724 -5.76 -16.61 -2.72
C VAL A 724 -6.10 -16.48 -4.21
N GLN A 725 -7.11 -15.68 -4.58
CA GLN A 725 -7.41 -15.35 -5.98
C GLN A 725 -6.24 -14.62 -6.66
N ARG A 726 -5.73 -13.54 -6.05
CA ARG A 726 -4.54 -12.81 -6.54
C ARG A 726 -3.32 -13.72 -6.73
N MET A 727 -3.06 -14.61 -5.79
CA MET A 727 -1.96 -15.56 -5.86
C MET A 727 -2.16 -16.58 -7.00
N ALA A 728 -3.38 -17.08 -7.22
CA ALA A 728 -3.68 -17.98 -8.33
C ALA A 728 -3.41 -17.32 -9.69
N LEU A 729 -3.85 -16.07 -9.87
CA LEU A 729 -3.59 -15.26 -11.08
C LEU A 729 -2.09 -14.97 -11.25
N SER A 730 -1.41 -14.55 -10.19
CA SER A 730 0.04 -14.28 -10.19
C SER A 730 0.88 -15.52 -10.53
N VAL A 731 0.41 -16.72 -10.14
CA VAL A 731 1.03 -18.00 -10.47
C VAL A 731 0.70 -18.43 -11.90
N ALA A 732 -0.51 -18.19 -12.39
CA ALA A 732 -0.89 -18.45 -13.79
C ALA A 732 -0.04 -17.62 -14.77
N ALA A 733 0.24 -16.36 -14.43
CA ALA A 733 1.10 -15.46 -15.21
C ALA A 733 2.59 -15.87 -15.25
N LEU A 734 3.04 -16.88 -14.49
CA LEU A 734 4.45 -17.31 -14.50
C LEU A 734 4.94 -17.84 -15.86
N SER A 735 4.02 -18.19 -16.77
CA SER A 735 4.32 -18.54 -18.17
C SER A 735 4.87 -17.37 -18.99
N GLN A 736 4.58 -16.14 -18.58
CA GLN A 736 4.97 -14.91 -19.26
C GLN A 736 6.34 -14.38 -18.74
N PRO A 737 7.05 -13.54 -19.54
CA PRO A 737 8.16 -12.71 -19.06
C PRO A 737 7.76 -11.92 -17.81
N VAL A 738 8.68 -11.66 -16.87
CA VAL A 738 8.31 -11.11 -15.55
C VAL A 738 7.69 -9.73 -15.66
N GLU A 739 8.14 -8.94 -16.62
CA GLU A 739 7.64 -7.61 -16.97
C GLU A 739 6.17 -7.65 -17.40
N ASN A 740 5.77 -8.68 -18.15
CA ASN A 740 4.42 -8.81 -18.72
C ASN A 740 3.40 -9.41 -17.75
N ARG A 741 3.80 -9.91 -16.56
CA ARG A 741 2.88 -10.59 -15.61
C ARG A 741 1.83 -9.69 -14.96
N MET A 742 1.80 -8.41 -15.32
CA MET A 742 0.75 -7.45 -15.01
C MET A 742 0.39 -6.63 -16.27
N SER A 743 0.07 -7.31 -17.37
CA SER A 743 -0.87 -6.84 -18.40
C SER A 743 -2.26 -7.40 -18.07
N GLU A 744 -3.36 -6.64 -18.12
CA GLU A 744 -3.72 -5.82 -19.28
C GLU A 744 -3.83 -4.29 -19.09
N THR A 745 -3.93 -3.72 -17.88
CA THR A 745 -4.44 -2.34 -17.75
C THR A 745 -3.48 -1.23 -17.28
N GLU A 746 -2.28 -1.51 -16.74
CA GLU A 746 -1.35 -0.43 -16.30
C GLU A 746 0.12 -0.63 -16.70
N LEU A 747 0.75 -1.80 -16.46
CA LEU A 747 2.18 -1.96 -16.70
C LEU A 747 2.52 -2.31 -18.16
N GLY A 748 1.89 -3.35 -18.70
CA GLY A 748 2.38 -4.02 -19.92
C GLY A 748 2.14 -3.31 -21.25
N ARG A 749 1.32 -2.23 -21.31
CA ARG A 749 0.93 -1.56 -22.57
C ARG A 749 2.16 -1.17 -23.41
N LEU A 750 3.11 -0.46 -22.79
CA LEU A 750 4.28 0.08 -23.50
C LEU A 750 5.48 -0.86 -23.55
N ASP A 751 5.51 -1.95 -22.78
CA ASP A 751 6.70 -2.80 -22.64
C ASP A 751 7.18 -3.43 -23.96
N PRO A 752 6.29 -3.94 -24.86
CA PRO A 752 6.70 -4.43 -26.17
C PRO A 752 7.34 -3.34 -27.04
N TRP A 753 6.69 -2.18 -27.17
CA TRP A 753 7.17 -1.05 -27.98
C TRP A 753 8.47 -0.45 -27.42
N LEU A 754 8.57 -0.28 -26.10
CA LEU A 754 9.77 0.24 -25.46
C LEU A 754 10.95 -0.71 -25.53
N SER A 755 10.70 -2.02 -25.62
CA SER A 755 11.74 -3.02 -25.92
C SER A 755 12.28 -2.83 -27.35
N GLU A 756 11.40 -2.62 -28.34
CA GLU A 756 11.80 -2.32 -29.73
C GLU A 756 12.52 -0.96 -29.84
N VAL A 757 12.10 0.05 -29.07
CA VAL A 757 12.82 1.33 -28.93
C VAL A 757 14.21 1.11 -28.35
N ALA A 758 14.36 0.29 -27.30
CA ALA A 758 15.66 0.00 -26.69
C ALA A 758 16.61 -0.72 -27.66
N GLU A 759 16.12 -1.60 -28.53
CA GLU A 759 16.93 -2.24 -29.58
C GLU A 759 17.43 -1.27 -30.66
N LYS A 760 16.74 -0.13 -30.86
CA LYS A 760 17.13 0.93 -31.82
C LYS A 760 18.08 1.98 -31.25
N LEU A 761 18.36 1.94 -29.94
CA LEU A 761 19.28 2.84 -29.26
C LEU A 761 20.73 2.32 -29.30
N PRO A 762 21.76 3.18 -29.20
CA PRO A 762 23.15 2.77 -29.33
C PRO A 762 23.58 1.85 -28.18
N SER A 763 24.15 0.70 -28.51
CA SER A 763 24.71 -0.24 -27.54
C SER A 763 26.13 0.20 -27.13
N GLY A 764 26.28 0.66 -25.89
CA GLY A 764 27.58 0.92 -25.26
C GLY A 764 27.69 2.25 -24.51
N GLU A 765 27.05 3.30 -25.02
CA GLU A 765 27.02 4.63 -24.38
C GLU A 765 25.58 5.05 -24.03
N ALA A 766 25.41 5.64 -22.84
CA ALA A 766 24.11 5.97 -22.30
C ALA A 766 23.54 7.26 -22.93
N ALA A 767 22.90 7.10 -24.10
CA ALA A 767 22.18 8.17 -24.80
C ALA A 767 21.25 8.99 -23.87
N ARG A 768 21.17 10.30 -24.13
CA ARG A 768 20.32 11.28 -23.43
C ARG A 768 18.97 11.38 -24.11
N ILE A 769 17.91 10.99 -23.39
CA ILE A 769 16.57 10.85 -23.94
C ILE A 769 15.61 11.75 -23.15
N LEU A 770 15.02 12.73 -23.81
CA LEU A 770 13.89 13.48 -23.24
C LEU A 770 12.61 12.71 -23.53
N VAL A 771 11.90 12.30 -22.48
CA VAL A 771 10.58 11.67 -22.57
C VAL A 771 9.52 12.74 -22.40
N LEU A 772 8.88 13.11 -23.51
CA LEU A 772 7.70 13.95 -23.56
C LEU A 772 6.44 13.07 -23.50
N TYR A 773 5.34 13.64 -23.00
CA TYR A 773 4.08 12.91 -22.88
C TYR A 773 2.87 13.83 -23.05
N ASP A 774 1.76 13.28 -23.53
CA ASP A 774 0.49 13.99 -23.59
C ASP A 774 -0.01 14.32 -22.18
N ARG A 775 -0.39 15.58 -21.95
CA ARG A 775 -0.90 16.05 -20.66
C ARG A 775 -2.31 15.55 -20.34
N ASN A 776 -3.06 15.13 -21.36
CA ASN A 776 -4.39 14.55 -21.16
C ASN A 776 -4.28 13.11 -20.62
N GLN A 777 -3.13 12.46 -20.80
CA GLN A 777 -2.91 11.08 -20.40
C GLN A 777 -2.22 10.96 -19.04
N PRO A 778 -2.38 9.82 -18.34
CA PRO A 778 -1.65 9.57 -17.11
C PRO A 778 -0.14 9.67 -17.34
N LYS A 779 0.49 10.65 -16.67
CA LYS A 779 1.96 10.80 -16.58
C LYS A 779 2.70 9.49 -16.24
N TYR A 780 1.97 8.52 -15.70
CA TYR A 780 2.44 7.20 -15.32
C TYR A 780 3.30 6.56 -16.40
N PHE A 781 2.78 6.50 -17.63
CA PHE A 781 3.38 5.82 -18.75
C PHE A 781 4.78 6.35 -19.07
N ALA A 782 4.92 7.67 -19.20
CA ALA A 782 6.20 8.34 -19.46
C ALA A 782 7.26 8.09 -18.37
N TRP A 783 6.84 8.06 -17.10
CA TRP A 783 7.73 7.70 -16.00
C TRP A 783 8.13 6.23 -16.06
N ARG A 784 7.22 5.33 -16.42
CA ARG A 784 7.53 3.90 -16.57
C ARG A 784 8.51 3.67 -17.72
N SER A 785 8.33 4.36 -18.86
CA SER A 785 9.28 4.34 -19.99
C SER A 785 10.71 4.67 -19.55
N LYS A 786 10.87 5.71 -18.72
CA LYS A 786 12.17 6.08 -18.15
C LYS A 786 12.83 4.96 -17.32
N TYR A 787 12.07 4.09 -16.65
CA TYR A 787 12.61 2.93 -15.93
C TYR A 787 12.99 1.76 -16.85
N GLN A 788 12.28 1.59 -17.97
CA GLN A 788 12.58 0.59 -18.99
C GLN A 788 13.79 0.97 -19.85
N LEU A 789 13.93 2.24 -20.21
CA LEU A 789 15.05 2.76 -21.02
C LEU A 789 16.42 2.67 -20.32
N LEU A 790 16.51 2.30 -19.04
CA LEU A 790 17.81 2.11 -18.38
C LEU A 790 18.63 1.01 -19.09
N PRO A 791 19.92 1.25 -19.40
CA PRO A 791 20.80 2.24 -18.80
C PRO A 791 20.80 3.63 -19.45
N HIS A 792 20.00 3.94 -20.46
CA HIS A 792 20.00 5.28 -21.07
C HIS A 792 19.58 6.39 -20.10
N ASN A 793 20.11 7.59 -20.32
CA ASN A 793 19.88 8.78 -19.51
C ASN A 793 18.50 9.38 -19.85
N ALA A 794 17.43 8.73 -19.42
CA ALA A 794 16.07 9.17 -19.68
C ALA A 794 15.54 10.17 -18.62
N ALA A 795 14.91 11.25 -19.06
CA ALA A 795 14.29 12.27 -18.21
C ALA A 795 12.88 12.63 -18.71
N VAL A 796 11.88 12.60 -17.81
CA VAL A 796 10.50 12.97 -18.15
C VAL A 796 10.31 14.47 -18.02
N TYR A 797 9.73 15.11 -19.04
CA TYR A 797 9.43 16.53 -19.04
C TYR A 797 8.09 16.83 -19.72
N TRP A 798 7.39 17.85 -19.22
CA TRP A 798 6.04 18.22 -19.65
C TRP A 798 5.98 19.50 -20.49
N GLN A 799 7.13 20.18 -20.63
CA GLN A 799 7.33 21.33 -21.51
C GLN A 799 8.19 20.90 -22.69
N MET A 800 8.00 21.54 -23.84
CA MET A 800 8.96 21.43 -24.93
C MET A 800 10.32 22.00 -24.47
N PRO A 801 11.44 21.35 -24.80
CA PRO A 801 12.76 21.94 -24.59
C PRO A 801 12.90 23.20 -25.44
N THR A 802 13.74 24.15 -25.01
CA THR A 802 14.21 25.21 -25.92
C THR A 802 15.11 24.61 -27.01
N PRO A 803 15.32 25.27 -28.16
CA PRO A 803 16.22 24.76 -29.20
C PRO A 803 17.64 24.44 -28.69
N ASP A 804 18.16 25.29 -27.80
CA ASP A 804 19.44 25.12 -27.10
C ASP A 804 19.46 23.89 -26.16
N GLN A 805 18.35 23.57 -25.50
CA GLN A 805 18.22 22.34 -24.72
C GLN A 805 18.09 21.12 -25.63
N ALA A 806 17.31 21.23 -26.72
CA ALA A 806 17.08 20.16 -27.67
C ALA A 806 18.39 19.72 -28.33
N SER A 807 19.27 20.64 -28.73
CA SER A 807 20.56 20.34 -29.33
C SER A 807 21.56 19.60 -28.41
N ARG A 808 21.25 19.48 -27.10
CA ARG A 808 22.04 18.70 -26.12
C ARG A 808 21.46 17.30 -25.83
N LEU A 809 20.40 16.92 -26.53
CA LEU A 809 19.80 15.59 -26.47
C LEU A 809 20.31 14.73 -27.61
N ASP A 810 20.30 13.42 -27.42
CA ASP A 810 20.52 12.46 -28.51
C ASP A 810 19.17 12.04 -29.11
N TYR A 811 18.15 11.89 -28.27
CA TYR A 811 16.80 11.50 -28.67
C TYR A 811 15.69 12.25 -27.92
N ILE A 812 14.55 12.38 -28.58
CA ILE A 812 13.26 12.75 -27.98
C ILE A 812 12.30 11.57 -28.17
N LEU A 813 11.85 10.99 -27.07
CA LEU A 813 10.77 10.01 -27.05
C LEU A 813 9.47 10.74 -26.71
N VAL A 814 8.42 10.52 -27.50
CA VAL A 814 7.09 11.05 -27.25
C VAL A 814 6.18 9.87 -26.98
N VAL A 815 5.60 9.83 -25.79
CA VAL A 815 4.71 8.76 -25.32
C VAL A 815 3.28 9.28 -25.26
N GLY A 816 2.36 8.58 -25.89
CA GLY A 816 0.94 8.88 -25.79
C GLY A 816 0.11 8.11 -26.80
N ASP A 817 -1.15 7.91 -26.46
CA ASP A 817 -2.18 7.46 -27.38
C ASP A 817 -2.35 8.46 -28.55
N PHE A 818 -2.13 7.99 -29.78
CA PHE A 818 -2.36 8.74 -31.02
C PHE A 818 -3.41 8.05 -31.91
N VAL A 819 -4.32 7.26 -31.32
CA VAL A 819 -5.33 6.45 -32.01
C VAL A 819 -6.59 7.26 -32.38
N ASP A 820 -6.92 8.32 -31.64
CA ASP A 820 -8.07 9.23 -31.92
C ASP A 820 -7.99 10.00 -33.27
N LEU A 821 -6.93 9.81 -34.04
CA LEU A 821 -6.83 10.32 -35.41
C LEU A 821 -7.53 9.35 -36.36
N PRO A 822 -8.60 9.76 -37.08
CA PRO A 822 -9.34 8.87 -37.98
C PRO A 822 -8.42 8.09 -38.92
N ALA A 823 -8.67 6.80 -39.13
CA ALA A 823 -7.76 5.89 -39.84
C ALA A 823 -7.35 6.38 -41.24
N GLU A 824 -8.20 7.16 -41.91
CA GLU A 824 -7.91 7.80 -43.21
C GLU A 824 -6.99 9.03 -43.15
N GLN A 825 -6.54 9.45 -41.95
CA GLN A 825 -5.83 10.70 -41.68
C GLN A 825 -4.50 10.53 -40.92
N VAL A 826 -3.98 9.30 -40.80
CA VAL A 826 -2.69 9.00 -40.15
C VAL A 826 -1.51 9.37 -41.07
N ASP A 827 -1.39 10.67 -41.37
CA ASP A 827 -0.17 11.26 -41.90
C ASP A 827 0.78 11.56 -40.72
N LEU A 828 2.01 11.03 -40.80
CA LEU A 828 3.11 11.35 -39.87
C LEU A 828 3.23 12.86 -39.64
N ARG A 829 3.03 13.65 -40.71
CA ARG A 829 3.07 15.11 -40.64
C ARG A 829 2.05 15.69 -39.67
N ARG A 830 0.81 15.19 -39.67
CA ARG A 830 -0.25 15.63 -38.76
C ARG A 830 0.01 15.22 -37.32
N ARG A 831 0.56 14.01 -37.09
CA ARG A 831 1.02 13.59 -35.76
C ARG A 831 2.09 14.54 -35.23
N VAL A 832 3.09 14.90 -36.03
CA VAL A 832 4.14 15.88 -35.65
C VAL A 832 3.56 17.30 -35.44
N GLU A 833 2.63 17.75 -36.29
CA GLU A 833 1.95 19.05 -36.14
C GLU A 833 1.11 19.11 -34.84
N ALA A 834 0.43 18.03 -34.46
CA ALA A 834 -0.35 17.94 -33.21
C ALA A 834 0.51 18.08 -31.95
N LEU A 835 1.76 17.60 -31.97
CA LEU A 835 2.69 17.72 -30.85
C LEU A 835 3.08 19.17 -30.52
N SER A 836 2.78 20.14 -31.39
CA SER A 836 3.13 21.56 -31.18
C SER A 836 4.63 21.80 -30.93
N ILE A 837 5.50 20.96 -31.53
CA ILE A 837 6.96 21.12 -31.47
C ILE A 837 7.34 22.43 -32.19
N PRO A 838 8.16 23.31 -31.59
CA PRO A 838 8.67 24.50 -32.26
C PRO A 838 9.32 24.16 -33.62
N PRO A 839 9.00 24.87 -34.72
CA PRO A 839 9.55 24.56 -36.06
C PRO A 839 11.08 24.52 -36.11
N GLU A 840 11.72 25.34 -35.27
CA GLU A 840 13.18 25.41 -35.07
C GLU A 840 13.77 24.07 -34.58
N ILE A 841 13.00 23.29 -33.81
CA ILE A 841 13.39 21.96 -33.33
C ILE A 841 13.03 20.90 -34.37
N VAL A 842 11.86 21.00 -35.02
CA VAL A 842 11.41 20.02 -36.04
C VAL A 842 12.46 19.82 -37.13
N GLY A 843 13.10 20.89 -37.62
CA GLY A 843 14.17 20.80 -38.63
C GLY A 843 15.44 20.06 -38.19
N SER A 844 15.60 19.79 -36.90
CA SER A 844 16.71 18.99 -36.34
C SER A 844 16.36 17.54 -36.04
N LEU A 845 15.09 17.13 -36.19
CA LEU A 845 14.63 15.78 -35.82
C LEU A 845 14.59 14.84 -37.01
N SER A 846 15.04 13.59 -36.81
CA SER A 846 14.78 12.47 -37.71
C SER A 846 13.98 11.37 -36.99
N LEU A 847 12.93 10.87 -37.63
CA LEU A 847 12.12 9.79 -37.06
C LEU A 847 12.90 8.45 -37.08
N VAL A 848 12.91 7.76 -35.95
CA VAL A 848 13.59 6.46 -35.75
C VAL A 848 12.58 5.32 -35.52
N ASN A 849 11.51 5.59 -34.77
CA ASN A 849 10.42 4.65 -34.49
C ASN A 849 9.09 5.42 -34.45
N ILE A 850 8.02 4.82 -34.97
CA ILE A 850 6.64 5.26 -34.79
C ILE A 850 5.75 4.04 -34.54
N ASP A 851 4.84 4.18 -33.60
CA ASP A 851 3.84 3.19 -33.20
C ASP A 851 2.46 3.87 -32.99
N ALA A 852 1.45 3.14 -32.51
CA ALA A 852 0.22 3.71 -31.98
C ALA A 852 0.47 4.44 -30.63
N ASP A 853 1.37 3.89 -29.80
CA ASP A 853 1.68 4.35 -28.45
C ASP A 853 2.74 5.47 -28.36
N GLY A 854 3.39 5.81 -29.49
CA GLY A 854 4.33 6.93 -29.51
C GLY A 854 5.29 7.01 -30.69
N MET A 855 6.29 7.89 -30.54
CA MET A 855 7.29 8.21 -31.56
C MET A 855 8.67 8.44 -30.93
N LEU A 856 9.73 7.92 -31.55
CA LEU A 856 11.13 8.19 -31.21
C LEU A 856 11.79 9.02 -32.31
N PHE A 857 12.36 10.15 -31.94
CA PHE A 857 13.15 11.02 -32.82
C PHE A 857 14.61 11.05 -32.37
N ALA A 858 15.55 10.97 -33.32
CA ALA A 858 16.95 11.31 -33.10
C ALA A 858 17.18 12.80 -33.39
N VAL A 859 18.08 13.43 -32.64
CA VAL A 859 18.43 14.84 -32.80
C VAL A 859 19.71 14.98 -33.64
N ASN A 860 19.58 15.52 -34.84
CA ASN A 860 20.69 15.74 -35.77
C ASN A 860 21.44 17.03 -35.43
N GLN A 861 22.54 16.91 -34.68
CA GLN A 861 23.40 18.03 -34.31
C GLN A 861 24.06 18.76 -35.51
N ASN A 862 24.05 18.16 -36.70
CA ASN A 862 24.67 18.68 -37.93
C ASN A 862 23.67 18.96 -39.07
N ALA A 863 22.37 19.11 -38.77
CA ALA A 863 21.38 19.47 -39.79
C ALA A 863 21.56 20.94 -40.23
N GLU A 864 22.38 21.18 -41.26
CA GLU A 864 22.21 22.39 -42.07
C GLU A 864 20.80 22.38 -42.66
N VAL A 865 20.14 23.54 -42.62
CA VAL A 865 18.70 23.70 -42.85
C VAL A 865 18.36 23.59 -44.34
N ASP A 866 18.30 22.37 -44.87
CA ASP A 866 17.53 22.06 -46.07
C ASP A 866 16.06 21.78 -45.65
N ARG A 867 15.15 22.56 -46.25
CA ARG A 867 13.77 22.82 -45.78
C ARG A 867 12.71 21.90 -46.37
#